data_AF-A0A9E3TVZ3-F1
#
_entry.id   AF-A0A9E3TVZ3-F1
#
_cell.length_a   1.000
_cell.length_b   1.000
_cell.length_c   1.000
_cell.angle_alpha   90.00
_cell.angle_beta   90.00
_cell.angle_gamma   90.00
#
_symmetry.space_group_name_H-M   'P 1'
#
loop_
_entity.id
_entity.type
_entity.pdbx_description
1 polymer ?
#
loop_
_entity_poly.entity_id
_entity_poly.type
_entity_poly.pdbx_seq_one_letter_code
_entity_poly.pdbx_strand_id
1 'polypeptide(L)'
;MITGIYIENFKGIGEPGVKLDLEPVTLLFGSNSAGKSTIFHAILLAYEVLVRGNRNPDKTELGGSVVDLGGFPCFVHQHEQQRNIRLRFELDLSSVSLDQEWRIDERVVDVDWVSVDADNIGSDVWSASVQIDLSWDESRRRPFVSKYIVELDEQQFAEIEDFRLVGGSVLLHVDPSHPVLRWSHKGPNDSIGVLDYFHHSFRTPAEELYLDAIPIVIPGLQSLLDDSSRPEVDEIEGTERPNTNDPVNMVTELESLAHLRQLGDLEVRRILHEDASGRAFEAFLYRIDGGRVGVVAVRFFGKDGWLPDEAAIAIQTWADEVGLNAGDVERKAHTLVLNSEDALPNWYLPLDIQFEPLATTEDDVDADQADLDFVSALLSRLLIVPGRTLMNALDACRYVGPLREIPSRQFVIPSTPDRSRWATGLAAWDVLAECSDETLTEISEWLAADKRLGTRHEIVRRKVRELPSDGLEMQRLEADDYLDEIERIRELIFSRPESVKVQLFDQMLNIRIDPHDCAIGIAQLVPVVVAGVTSQTNRDKPDQHGMFLIEQPELHNHPSVEVGLGDLFIETVHQKQCRFILETHGEHLMLRILRRIQETSENTLPEGVNGLLPTDVAVYFVERTPAGVTTKRINIDETGEFIDKWPYGFFRERAEELF
;
A
#
# COMPACT_ATOMS: atom_id res chain seq x y z
N MET A 1 -0.15 9.07 7.90
CA MET A 1 -0.44 7.91 8.80
C MET A 1 -1.50 7.02 8.16
N ILE A 2 -1.40 5.68 8.23
CA ILE A 2 -2.47 4.80 7.70
C ILE A 2 -3.68 4.85 8.65
N THR A 3 -4.85 5.19 8.12
CA THR A 3 -6.11 5.35 8.87
C THR A 3 -7.16 4.31 8.51
N GLY A 4 -7.01 3.60 7.39
CA GLY A 4 -7.96 2.59 6.97
C GLY A 4 -7.37 1.60 5.98
N ILE A 5 -7.93 0.39 5.93
CA ILE A 5 -7.51 -0.68 5.04
C ILE A 5 -8.74 -1.35 4.44
N TYR A 6 -8.72 -1.57 3.14
CA TYR A 6 -9.68 -2.38 2.42
C TYR A 6 -8.98 -3.52 1.67
N ILE A 7 -9.55 -4.72 1.79
CA ILE A 7 -9.00 -5.97 1.27
C ILE A 7 -10.09 -6.71 0.50
N GLU A 8 -9.82 -7.13 -0.72
CA GLU A 8 -10.73 -7.90 -1.55
C GLU A 8 -9.99 -9.02 -2.27
N ASN A 9 -10.65 -10.17 -2.44
CA ASN A 9 -10.14 -11.34 -3.15
C ASN A 9 -8.78 -11.88 -2.64
N PHE A 10 -8.48 -11.73 -1.36
CA PHE A 10 -7.25 -12.24 -0.72
C PHE A 10 -7.55 -13.36 0.30
N LYS A 11 -6.95 -14.53 0.11
CA LYS A 11 -7.12 -15.77 0.89
C LYS A 11 -8.61 -16.04 1.19
N GLY A 12 -9.04 -15.93 2.44
CA GLY A 12 -10.43 -16.18 2.83
C GLY A 12 -11.41 -15.03 2.52
N ILE A 13 -10.90 -13.85 2.20
CA ILE A 13 -11.70 -12.64 1.89
C ILE A 13 -12.04 -12.66 0.40
N GLY A 14 -13.35 -12.71 0.10
CA GLY A 14 -13.89 -12.60 -1.26
C GLY A 14 -14.62 -11.26 -1.46
N GLU A 15 -15.48 -11.17 -2.46
CA GLU A 15 -16.35 -10.00 -2.71
C GLU A 15 -17.50 -9.92 -1.69
N PRO A 16 -17.89 -8.72 -1.20
CA PRO A 16 -17.46 -7.38 -1.62
C PRO A 16 -16.21 -6.84 -0.89
N GLY A 17 -15.38 -7.71 -0.32
CA GLY A 17 -14.20 -7.33 0.45
C GLY A 17 -14.50 -6.96 1.90
N VAL A 18 -13.46 -6.56 2.61
CA VAL A 18 -13.47 -6.19 4.03
C VAL A 18 -12.80 -4.83 4.18
N LYS A 19 -13.50 -3.86 4.79
CA LYS A 19 -12.95 -2.56 5.19
C LYS A 19 -12.73 -2.53 6.71
N LEU A 20 -11.61 -1.97 7.14
CA LEU A 20 -11.31 -1.65 8.55
C LEU A 20 -10.82 -0.21 8.63
N ASP A 21 -11.56 0.63 9.33
CA ASP A 21 -11.05 1.91 9.84
C ASP A 21 -10.15 1.61 11.04
N LEU A 22 -8.92 2.12 11.00
CA LEU A 22 -7.92 1.93 12.03
C LEU A 22 -7.95 3.10 13.01
N GLU A 23 -7.99 2.76 14.29
CA GLU A 23 -7.80 3.71 15.39
C GLU A 23 -6.44 3.43 16.05
N PRO A 24 -5.93 4.33 16.92
CA PRO A 24 -4.68 4.12 17.63
C PRO A 24 -4.53 2.73 18.27
N VAL A 25 -5.62 2.17 18.82
CA VAL A 25 -5.72 0.75 19.20
C VAL A 25 -6.85 0.07 18.41
N THR A 26 -6.48 -0.81 17.48
CA THR A 26 -7.44 -1.62 16.71
C THR A 26 -7.37 -3.08 17.16
N LEU A 27 -8.49 -3.64 17.58
CA LEU A 27 -8.61 -5.01 18.11
C LEU A 27 -9.41 -5.89 17.14
N LEU A 28 -8.85 -7.04 16.77
CA LEU A 28 -9.50 -8.06 15.95
C LEU A 28 -9.91 -9.26 16.81
N PHE A 29 -11.21 -9.46 16.98
CA PHE A 29 -11.84 -10.60 17.64
C PHE A 29 -12.50 -11.53 16.62
N GLY A 30 -12.81 -12.77 17.02
CA GLY A 30 -13.48 -13.75 16.16
C GLY A 30 -13.02 -15.16 16.47
N SER A 31 -13.71 -16.18 15.96
CA SER A 31 -13.32 -17.59 16.19
C SER A 31 -11.97 -17.94 15.54
N ASN A 32 -11.40 -19.09 15.92
CA ASN A 32 -10.21 -19.61 15.25
C ASN A 32 -10.53 -19.89 13.78
N SER A 33 -9.61 -19.55 12.88
CA SER A 33 -9.80 -19.64 11.43
C SER A 33 -10.91 -18.75 10.86
N ALA A 34 -11.34 -17.70 11.58
CA ALA A 34 -12.31 -16.72 11.09
C ALA A 34 -11.75 -15.79 10.01
N GLY A 35 -10.43 -15.68 9.86
CA GLY A 35 -9.78 -14.80 8.87
C GLY A 35 -8.98 -13.65 9.47
N LYS A 36 -8.82 -13.55 10.80
CA LYS A 36 -8.07 -12.48 11.49
C LYS A 36 -6.63 -12.32 10.96
N SER A 37 -5.86 -13.40 10.94
CA SER A 37 -4.49 -13.39 10.39
C SER A 37 -4.44 -13.12 8.88
N THR A 38 -5.55 -13.29 8.14
CA THR A 38 -5.61 -12.90 6.72
C THR A 38 -5.48 -11.39 6.56
N ILE A 39 -6.02 -10.60 7.49
CA ILE A 39 -5.88 -9.14 7.49
C ILE A 39 -4.40 -8.77 7.66
N PHE A 40 -3.70 -9.42 8.59
CA PHE A 40 -2.27 -9.16 8.82
C PHE A 40 -1.45 -9.56 7.59
N HIS A 41 -1.70 -10.75 7.03
CA HIS A 41 -1.06 -11.21 5.81
C HIS A 41 -1.26 -10.27 4.62
N ALA A 42 -2.39 -9.56 4.52
CA ALA A 42 -2.64 -8.59 3.44
C ALA A 42 -1.72 -7.36 3.58
N ILE A 43 -1.48 -6.89 4.80
CA ILE A 43 -0.53 -5.80 5.08
C ILE A 43 0.91 -6.26 4.77
N LEU A 44 1.25 -7.51 5.12
CA LEU A 44 2.56 -8.08 4.77
C LEU A 44 2.74 -8.21 3.24
N LEU A 45 1.69 -8.58 2.50
CA LEU A 45 1.71 -8.58 1.04
C LEU A 45 1.89 -7.17 0.47
N ALA A 46 1.19 -6.18 1.02
CA ALA A 46 1.34 -4.78 0.61
C ALA A 46 2.79 -4.28 0.82
N TYR A 47 3.42 -4.64 1.94
CA TYR A 47 4.84 -4.36 2.18
C TYR A 47 5.72 -4.99 1.09
N GLU A 48 5.53 -6.27 0.76
CA GLU A 48 6.31 -6.94 -0.28
C GLU A 48 6.17 -6.25 -1.65
N VAL A 49 4.93 -5.90 -2.03
CA VAL A 49 4.66 -5.28 -3.33
C VAL A 49 5.20 -3.85 -3.38
N LEU A 50 4.88 -3.03 -2.38
CA LEU A 50 5.15 -1.59 -2.42
C LEU A 50 6.57 -1.24 -1.98
N VAL A 51 7.12 -1.90 -0.96
CA VAL A 51 8.45 -1.58 -0.40
C VAL A 51 9.55 -2.38 -1.08
N ARG A 52 9.30 -3.67 -1.36
CA ARG A 52 10.31 -4.60 -1.90
C ARG A 52 10.19 -4.83 -3.41
N GLY A 53 9.08 -4.42 -4.03
CA GLY A 53 8.80 -4.71 -5.45
C GLY A 53 8.53 -6.20 -5.72
N ASN A 54 8.28 -6.99 -4.68
CA ASN A 54 8.02 -8.43 -4.78
C ASN A 54 6.51 -8.68 -4.91
N ARG A 55 6.06 -8.91 -6.15
CA ARG A 55 4.64 -9.16 -6.47
C ARG A 55 4.20 -10.61 -6.23
N ASN A 56 5.15 -11.53 -6.03
CA ASN A 56 4.87 -12.96 -5.86
C ASN A 56 5.61 -13.55 -4.65
N PRO A 57 5.39 -13.03 -3.43
CA PRO A 57 6.08 -13.54 -2.26
C PRO A 57 5.63 -14.95 -1.91
N ASP A 58 6.58 -15.88 -1.80
CA ASP A 58 6.40 -17.12 -1.04
C ASP A 58 6.49 -16.77 0.44
N LYS A 59 7.65 -16.28 0.88
CA LYS A 59 7.87 -15.73 2.23
C LYS A 59 7.88 -14.22 2.19
N THR A 60 7.47 -13.62 3.30
CA THR A 60 7.51 -12.17 3.49
C THR A 60 8.67 -11.80 4.41
N GLU A 61 9.32 -10.67 4.16
CA GLU A 61 10.38 -10.14 5.00
C GLU A 61 9.87 -9.89 6.41
N LEU A 62 8.75 -9.17 6.56
CA LEU A 62 8.18 -8.84 7.87
C LEU A 62 7.59 -10.06 8.60
N GLY A 63 7.05 -11.04 7.85
CA GLY A 63 6.51 -12.28 8.43
C GLY A 63 7.56 -13.37 8.68
N GLY A 64 8.80 -13.16 8.24
CA GLY A 64 9.95 -14.03 8.49
C GLY A 64 9.70 -15.51 8.21
N SER A 65 10.08 -16.38 9.14
CA SER A 65 9.83 -17.83 9.06
C SER A 65 8.41 -18.23 9.44
N VAL A 66 7.61 -17.32 9.97
CA VAL A 66 6.27 -17.60 10.52
C VAL A 66 5.20 -17.57 9.43
N VAL A 67 5.33 -16.65 8.47
CA VAL A 67 4.34 -16.42 7.43
C VAL A 67 4.85 -16.89 6.07
N ASP A 68 4.16 -17.87 5.52
CA ASP A 68 4.29 -18.33 4.14
C ASP A 68 2.99 -18.03 3.39
N LEU A 69 3.08 -17.20 2.36
CA LEU A 69 1.98 -16.86 1.46
C LEU A 69 1.91 -17.82 0.26
N GLY A 70 3.00 -18.53 -0.06
CA GLY A 70 3.06 -19.55 -1.11
C GLY A 70 2.90 -19.04 -2.55
N GLY A 71 3.02 -17.73 -2.77
CA GLY A 71 2.82 -17.11 -4.08
C GLY A 71 1.34 -16.92 -4.48
N PHE A 72 1.14 -16.20 -5.59
CA PHE A 72 -0.17 -15.69 -6.02
C PHE A 72 -1.27 -16.73 -6.12
N PRO A 73 -1.05 -17.92 -6.73
CA PRO A 73 -2.08 -18.95 -6.79
C PRO A 73 -2.54 -19.45 -5.41
N CYS A 74 -1.68 -19.34 -4.39
CA CYS A 74 -2.00 -19.77 -3.03
C CYS A 74 -2.77 -18.70 -2.25
N PHE A 75 -2.49 -17.42 -2.48
CA PHE A 75 -3.11 -16.34 -1.71
C PHE A 75 -4.25 -15.60 -2.42
N VAL A 76 -4.48 -15.81 -3.72
CA VAL A 76 -5.70 -15.33 -4.38
C VAL A 76 -6.93 -16.08 -3.87
N HIS A 77 -8.06 -15.39 -3.70
CA HIS A 77 -9.27 -15.97 -3.16
C HIS A 77 -9.73 -17.19 -3.98
N GLN A 78 -10.09 -18.26 -3.26
CA GLN A 78 -10.47 -19.56 -3.84
C GLN A 78 -9.44 -20.18 -4.80
N HIS A 79 -8.19 -19.68 -4.81
CA HIS A 79 -7.15 -20.09 -5.76
C HIS A 79 -7.52 -19.81 -7.23
N GLU A 80 -8.47 -18.90 -7.47
CA GLU A 80 -8.92 -18.50 -8.79
C GLU A 80 -7.99 -17.41 -9.35
N GLN A 81 -6.98 -17.79 -10.12
CA GLN A 81 -5.93 -16.87 -10.63
C GLN A 81 -6.47 -15.72 -11.51
N GLN A 82 -7.69 -15.85 -12.02
CA GLN A 82 -8.36 -14.82 -12.83
C GLN A 82 -8.94 -13.68 -11.97
N ARG A 83 -8.99 -13.85 -10.64
CA ARG A 83 -9.43 -12.78 -9.74
C ARG A 83 -8.32 -11.76 -9.51
N ASN A 84 -8.73 -10.50 -9.42
CA ASN A 84 -7.85 -9.41 -9.02
C ASN A 84 -7.90 -9.26 -7.51
N ILE A 85 -6.72 -9.23 -6.88
CA ILE A 85 -6.58 -8.94 -5.45
C ILE A 85 -6.48 -7.44 -5.30
N ARG A 86 -7.41 -6.84 -4.57
CA ARG A 86 -7.42 -5.39 -4.35
C ARG A 86 -7.05 -5.08 -2.90
N LEU A 87 -6.04 -4.23 -2.76
CA LEU A 87 -5.60 -3.68 -1.48
C LEU A 87 -5.67 -2.17 -1.57
N ARG A 88 -6.43 -1.55 -0.67
CA ARG A 88 -6.56 -0.10 -0.60
C ARG A 88 -6.26 0.37 0.81
N PHE A 89 -5.51 1.47 0.92
CA PHE A 89 -5.09 2.07 2.17
C PHE A 89 -5.52 3.53 2.21
N GLU A 90 -6.16 3.92 3.29
CA GLU A 90 -6.52 5.31 3.57
C GLU A 90 -5.41 5.94 4.42
N LEU A 91 -5.07 7.18 4.10
CA LEU A 91 -3.94 7.92 4.63
C LEU A 91 -4.40 9.29 5.14
N ASP A 92 -3.95 9.62 6.34
CA ASP A 92 -3.90 10.99 6.85
C ASP A 92 -2.59 11.65 6.40
N LEU A 93 -2.72 12.74 5.63
CA LEU A 93 -1.63 13.55 5.08
C LEU A 93 -1.48 14.90 5.80
N SER A 94 -2.21 15.17 6.88
CA SER A 94 -2.17 16.45 7.62
C SER A 94 -0.78 16.86 8.14
N SER A 95 0.14 15.90 8.28
CA SER A 95 1.53 16.11 8.71
C SER A 95 2.54 16.06 7.55
N VAL A 96 2.07 15.88 6.32
CA VAL A 96 2.90 15.72 5.12
C VAL A 96 2.75 16.93 4.21
N SER A 97 3.81 17.69 4.02
CA SER A 97 3.85 18.80 3.07
C SER A 97 4.15 18.27 1.66
N LEU A 98 3.10 18.01 0.87
CA LEU A 98 3.21 17.54 -0.52
C LEU A 98 4.03 18.50 -1.40
N ASP A 99 3.93 19.80 -1.15
CA ASP A 99 4.59 20.91 -1.86
C ASP A 99 6.12 20.92 -1.72
N GLN A 100 6.66 20.27 -0.69
CA GLN A 100 8.11 20.20 -0.46
C GLN A 100 8.80 19.03 -1.19
N GLU A 101 8.00 18.15 -1.80
CA GLU A 101 8.43 16.93 -2.48
C GLU A 101 8.24 17.07 -3.99
N TRP A 102 9.24 16.66 -4.78
CA TRP A 102 9.38 17.00 -6.21
C TRP A 102 9.25 18.52 -6.44
N ARG A 103 10.37 19.24 -6.32
CA ARG A 103 10.40 20.66 -6.66
C ARG A 103 9.97 20.86 -8.11
N ILE A 104 8.95 21.69 -8.26
CA ILE A 104 8.53 22.23 -9.54
C ILE A 104 9.32 23.54 -9.67
N ASP A 105 10.00 23.76 -10.79
CA ASP A 105 10.69 25.04 -11.01
C ASP A 105 9.65 26.16 -11.12
N GLU A 106 9.94 27.33 -10.51
CA GLU A 106 9.05 28.50 -10.47
C GLU A 106 8.51 28.83 -11.88
N ARG A 107 7.28 28.38 -12.15
CA ARG A 107 6.55 28.71 -13.38
C ARG A 107 5.40 29.62 -13.03
N VAL A 108 5.61 30.91 -13.26
CA VAL A 108 4.54 31.91 -13.20
C VAL A 108 3.69 31.73 -14.44
N VAL A 109 2.46 31.24 -14.25
CA VAL A 109 1.48 31.16 -15.32
C VAL A 109 0.62 32.42 -15.28
N ASP A 110 0.66 33.21 -16.35
CA ASP A 110 -0.22 34.37 -16.53
C ASP A 110 -1.58 33.89 -17.07
N VAL A 111 -2.51 33.61 -16.17
CA VAL A 111 -3.90 33.31 -16.54
C VAL A 111 -4.73 34.58 -16.36
N ASP A 112 -5.17 35.18 -17.47
CA ASP A 112 -6.02 36.40 -17.47
C ASP A 112 -5.47 37.54 -16.59
N TRP A 113 -4.17 37.85 -16.70
CA TRP A 113 -3.49 38.92 -15.96
C TRP A 113 -3.30 38.66 -14.45
N VAL A 114 -3.50 37.43 -14.00
CA VAL A 114 -3.21 36.97 -12.64
C VAL A 114 -2.08 35.96 -12.72
N SER A 115 -0.94 36.28 -12.10
CA SER A 115 0.15 35.35 -11.87
C SER A 115 -0.30 34.31 -10.85
N VAL A 116 -0.44 33.05 -11.24
CA VAL A 116 -0.74 31.97 -10.29
C VAL A 116 0.51 31.17 -9.98
N ASP A 117 0.76 31.00 -8.69
CA ASP A 117 1.87 30.22 -8.18
C ASP A 117 1.47 28.74 -8.13
N ALA A 118 2.02 27.96 -9.06
CA ALA A 118 1.77 26.53 -9.16
C ALA A 118 2.42 25.70 -8.04
N ASP A 119 3.36 26.28 -7.27
CA ASP A 119 4.08 25.54 -6.24
C ASP A 119 3.17 25.11 -5.09
N ASN A 120 2.12 25.87 -4.84
CA ASN A 120 1.14 25.59 -3.78
C ASN A 120 0.10 24.53 -4.17
N ILE A 121 0.12 24.00 -5.40
CA ILE A 121 -0.82 22.94 -5.79
C ILE A 121 -0.54 21.69 -4.98
N GLY A 122 -1.57 21.23 -4.26
CA GLY A 122 -1.49 20.10 -3.34
C GLY A 122 -1.20 20.47 -1.88
N SER A 123 -0.96 21.75 -1.56
CA SER A 123 -0.71 22.19 -0.17
C SER A 123 -1.91 21.97 0.76
N ASP A 124 -3.12 21.99 0.19
CA ASP A 124 -4.38 21.93 0.93
C ASP A 124 -4.95 20.50 1.00
N VAL A 125 -4.20 19.50 0.56
CA VAL A 125 -4.60 18.09 0.61
C VAL A 125 -4.28 17.53 2.00
N TRP A 126 -5.30 17.01 2.67
CA TRP A 126 -5.23 16.50 4.05
C TRP A 126 -5.42 15.00 4.14
N SER A 127 -6.04 14.36 3.14
CA SER A 127 -6.17 12.90 3.10
C SER A 127 -5.96 12.35 1.70
N ALA A 128 -5.56 11.08 1.65
CA ALA A 128 -5.48 10.35 0.40
C ALA A 128 -5.86 8.90 0.60
N SER A 129 -6.24 8.22 -0.47
CA SER A 129 -6.23 6.76 -0.50
C SER A 129 -5.38 6.26 -1.65
N VAL A 130 -4.69 5.14 -1.42
CA VAL A 130 -3.87 4.47 -2.42
C VAL A 130 -4.38 3.05 -2.55
N GLN A 131 -4.75 2.67 -3.76
CA GLN A 131 -5.20 1.32 -4.10
C GLN A 131 -4.25 0.68 -5.09
N ILE A 132 -3.98 -0.61 -4.90
CA ILE A 132 -3.34 -1.47 -5.87
C ILE A 132 -4.23 -2.69 -6.15
N ASP A 133 -4.34 -3.05 -7.43
CA ASP A 133 -4.93 -4.30 -7.86
C ASP A 133 -3.80 -5.20 -8.41
N LEU A 134 -3.67 -6.42 -7.87
CA LEU A 134 -2.75 -7.44 -8.35
C LEU A 134 -3.51 -8.45 -9.21
N SER A 135 -2.97 -8.72 -10.40
CA SER A 135 -3.54 -9.65 -11.36
C SER A 135 -2.49 -10.67 -11.83
N TRP A 136 -2.95 -11.77 -12.41
CA TRP A 136 -2.09 -12.79 -12.98
C TRP A 136 -1.89 -12.60 -14.48
N ASP A 137 -0.65 -12.54 -14.94
CA ASP A 137 -0.30 -12.55 -16.36
C ASP A 137 -0.10 -14.01 -16.82
N GLU A 138 -1.10 -14.57 -17.51
CA GLU A 138 -1.04 -15.95 -18.01
C GLU A 138 0.10 -16.17 -19.03
N SER A 139 0.43 -15.14 -19.81
CA SER A 139 1.47 -15.23 -20.84
C SER A 139 2.86 -15.31 -20.23
N ARG A 140 3.11 -14.50 -19.19
CA ARG A 140 4.41 -14.44 -18.49
C ARG A 140 4.46 -15.36 -17.26
N ARG A 141 3.33 -15.94 -16.86
CA ARG A 141 3.17 -16.80 -15.66
C ARG A 141 3.70 -16.16 -14.39
N ARG A 142 3.35 -14.88 -14.19
CA ARG A 142 3.74 -14.11 -13.01
C ARG A 142 2.64 -13.11 -12.65
N PRO A 143 2.48 -12.75 -11.37
CA PRO A 143 1.61 -11.65 -11.01
C PRO A 143 2.27 -10.30 -11.33
N PHE A 144 1.44 -9.29 -11.53
CA PHE A 144 1.83 -7.90 -11.77
C PHE A 144 0.78 -6.95 -11.17
N VAL A 145 1.13 -5.68 -10.98
CA VAL A 145 0.18 -4.66 -10.55
C VAL A 145 -0.58 -4.18 -11.79
N SER A 146 -1.87 -4.51 -11.87
CA SER A 146 -2.73 -4.17 -13.00
C SER A 146 -3.34 -2.77 -12.88
N LYS A 147 -3.62 -2.32 -11.65
CA LYS A 147 -4.10 -0.96 -11.38
C LYS A 147 -3.41 -0.33 -10.19
N TYR A 148 -3.20 0.97 -10.26
CA TYR A 148 -2.78 1.85 -9.17
C TYR A 148 -3.69 3.08 -9.15
N ILE A 149 -4.46 3.28 -8.10
CA ILE A 149 -5.43 4.38 -8.01
C ILE A 149 -5.09 5.26 -6.81
N VAL A 150 -5.13 6.57 -7.03
CA VAL A 150 -5.01 7.58 -5.98
C VAL A 150 -6.28 8.40 -5.92
N GLU A 151 -6.82 8.49 -4.71
CA GLU A 151 -7.86 9.47 -4.38
C GLU A 151 -7.27 10.50 -3.43
N LEU A 152 -7.66 11.76 -3.60
CA LEU A 152 -7.26 12.87 -2.75
C LEU A 152 -8.53 13.48 -2.16
N ASP A 153 -8.57 13.67 -0.84
CA ASP A 153 -9.71 14.26 -0.14
C ASP A 153 -11.08 13.62 -0.50
N GLU A 154 -11.11 12.28 -0.53
CA GLU A 154 -12.30 11.45 -0.83
C GLU A 154 -12.80 11.50 -2.29
N GLN A 155 -12.08 12.15 -3.20
CA GLN A 155 -12.38 12.16 -4.64
C GLN A 155 -11.27 11.43 -5.42
N GLN A 156 -11.68 10.58 -6.39
CA GLN A 156 -10.72 9.94 -7.28
C GLN A 156 -10.00 10.98 -8.12
N PHE A 157 -8.67 10.99 -8.01
CA PHE A 157 -7.81 11.93 -8.72
C PHE A 157 -7.27 11.31 -10.01
N ALA A 158 -6.67 10.12 -9.89
CA ALA A 158 -6.04 9.46 -11.02
C ALA A 158 -5.92 7.94 -10.85
N GLU A 159 -5.85 7.25 -11.99
CA GLU A 159 -5.72 5.80 -12.11
C GLU A 159 -4.64 5.46 -13.15
N ILE A 160 -3.67 4.65 -12.76
CA ILE A 160 -2.73 4.01 -13.68
C ILE A 160 -3.22 2.58 -13.92
N GLU A 161 -3.39 2.18 -15.17
CA GLU A 161 -3.84 0.85 -15.56
C GLU A 161 -2.91 0.22 -16.61
N ASP A 162 -2.56 -1.05 -16.41
CA ASP A 162 -1.71 -1.80 -17.33
C ASP A 162 -2.55 -2.62 -18.34
N PHE A 163 -2.68 -2.07 -19.54
CA PHE A 163 -3.41 -2.70 -20.65
C PHE A 163 -2.56 -3.65 -21.50
N ARG A 164 -1.31 -3.97 -21.12
CA ARG A 164 -0.42 -4.81 -21.96
C ARG A 164 -0.92 -6.24 -22.13
N LEU A 165 -1.79 -6.74 -21.26
CA LEU A 165 -2.47 -8.03 -21.46
C LEU A 165 -3.34 -8.05 -22.72
N VAL A 166 -3.74 -6.88 -23.23
CA VAL A 166 -4.53 -6.68 -24.45
C VAL A 166 -3.64 -6.17 -25.61
N GLY A 167 -2.30 -6.19 -25.46
CA GLY A 167 -1.34 -5.70 -26.45
C GLY A 167 -1.06 -4.19 -26.39
N GLY A 168 -1.48 -3.49 -25.32
CA GLY A 168 -1.35 -2.03 -25.19
C GLY A 168 -0.14 -1.52 -24.41
N SER A 169 -0.29 -0.36 -23.79
CA SER A 169 0.73 0.32 -22.95
C SER A 169 0.20 0.50 -21.53
N VAL A 170 1.01 1.02 -20.61
CA VAL A 170 0.53 1.44 -19.29
C VAL A 170 -0.05 2.84 -19.45
N LEU A 171 -1.27 3.06 -18.97
CA LEU A 171 -2.01 4.31 -19.18
C LEU A 171 -2.29 4.97 -17.84
N LEU A 172 -2.18 6.30 -17.81
CA LEU A 172 -2.52 7.16 -16.69
C LEU A 172 -3.76 7.97 -17.07
N HIS A 173 -4.85 7.73 -16.36
CA HIS A 173 -6.08 8.51 -16.44
C HIS A 173 -6.11 9.52 -15.28
N VAL A 174 -6.28 10.81 -15.57
CA VAL A 174 -6.33 11.88 -14.56
C VAL A 174 -7.62 12.67 -14.71
N ASP A 175 -8.37 12.89 -13.62
CA ASP A 175 -9.54 13.78 -13.62
C ASP A 175 -9.10 15.25 -13.67
N PRO A 176 -9.25 15.97 -14.81
CA PRO A 176 -8.87 17.38 -14.90
C PRO A 176 -9.76 18.31 -14.07
N SER A 177 -10.96 17.86 -13.70
CA SER A 177 -11.94 18.66 -12.98
C SER A 177 -11.72 18.65 -11.46
N HIS A 178 -10.79 17.81 -11.00
CA HIS A 178 -10.49 17.59 -9.59
C HIS A 178 -10.16 18.92 -8.88
N PRO A 179 -10.73 19.20 -7.69
CA PRO A 179 -10.54 20.46 -6.99
C PRO A 179 -9.08 20.86 -6.77
N VAL A 180 -8.20 19.88 -6.53
CA VAL A 180 -6.75 20.10 -6.35
C VAL A 180 -6.08 20.79 -7.54
N LEU A 181 -6.59 20.60 -8.76
CA LEU A 181 -6.03 21.19 -9.98
C LEU A 181 -6.61 22.56 -10.31
N ARG A 182 -7.55 23.07 -9.51
CA ARG A 182 -8.19 24.36 -9.74
C ARG A 182 -7.36 25.49 -9.14
N TRP A 183 -7.26 26.58 -9.88
CA TRP A 183 -6.63 27.80 -9.39
C TRP A 183 -7.46 28.43 -8.26
N SER A 184 -6.81 28.82 -7.17
CA SER A 184 -7.45 29.32 -5.94
C SER A 184 -8.25 30.64 -6.09
N HIS A 185 -8.16 31.32 -7.25
CA HIS A 185 -8.63 32.70 -7.42
C HIS A 185 -9.72 32.93 -8.49
N LYS A 186 -10.27 31.88 -9.13
CA LYS A 186 -11.39 32.05 -10.08
C LYS A 186 -12.74 31.61 -9.49
N GLY A 187 -13.79 32.36 -9.83
CA GLY A 187 -15.16 32.06 -9.40
C GLY A 187 -15.68 30.73 -9.96
N PRO A 188 -16.77 30.18 -9.39
CA PRO A 188 -17.24 28.80 -9.62
C PRO A 188 -17.64 28.43 -11.07
N ASN A 189 -17.63 29.39 -12.01
CA ASN A 189 -18.08 29.21 -13.39
C ASN A 189 -16.97 29.39 -14.45
N ASP A 190 -15.72 29.67 -14.06
CA ASP A 190 -14.60 29.89 -14.99
C ASP A 190 -13.37 29.10 -14.51
N SER A 191 -13.30 27.81 -14.82
CA SER A 191 -12.31 26.89 -14.25
C SER A 191 -11.57 26.09 -15.33
N ILE A 192 -10.69 26.75 -16.08
CA ILE A 192 -9.61 26.03 -16.76
C ILE A 192 -8.62 25.63 -15.67
N GLY A 193 -8.58 24.35 -15.30
CA GLY A 193 -7.62 23.81 -14.34
C GLY A 193 -6.19 23.84 -14.89
N VAL A 194 -5.20 23.58 -14.03
CA VAL A 194 -3.77 23.63 -14.40
C VAL A 194 -3.46 22.67 -15.56
N LEU A 195 -4.00 21.45 -15.52
CA LEU A 195 -3.83 20.48 -16.60
C LEU A 195 -4.49 20.94 -17.91
N ASP A 196 -5.69 21.52 -17.85
CA ASP A 196 -6.36 22.02 -19.05
C ASP A 196 -5.63 23.21 -19.69
N TYR A 197 -4.94 24.03 -18.89
CA TYR A 197 -4.13 25.12 -19.39
C TYR A 197 -2.96 24.61 -20.24
N PHE A 198 -2.21 23.64 -19.73
CA PHE A 198 -1.05 23.06 -20.41
C PHE A 198 -1.41 21.97 -21.44
N HIS A 199 -2.68 21.55 -21.50
CA HIS A 199 -3.13 20.45 -22.37
C HIS A 199 -2.74 20.62 -23.85
N HIS A 200 -2.68 21.87 -24.34
CA HIS A 200 -2.27 22.13 -25.73
C HIS A 200 -0.84 21.62 -26.03
N SER A 201 0.03 21.60 -25.03
CA SER A 201 1.45 21.27 -25.11
C SER A 201 1.74 19.78 -24.95
N PHE A 202 0.81 19.00 -24.37
CA PHE A 202 1.03 17.56 -24.12
C PHE A 202 -0.10 16.64 -24.64
N ARG A 203 -1.04 17.17 -25.43
CA ARG A 203 -2.13 16.39 -26.04
C ARG A 203 -1.61 15.31 -27.00
N THR A 204 -2.21 14.14 -26.94
CA THR A 204 -2.02 13.09 -27.96
C THR A 204 -3.05 13.21 -29.10
N PRO A 205 -2.77 12.68 -30.31
CA PRO A 205 -3.77 12.54 -31.38
C PRO A 205 -5.06 11.82 -30.95
N ALA A 206 -4.99 10.96 -29.92
CA ALA A 206 -6.15 10.26 -29.37
C ALA A 206 -7.02 11.17 -28.49
N GLU A 207 -6.42 12.11 -27.75
CA GLU A 207 -7.13 13.09 -26.91
C GLU A 207 -7.80 14.21 -27.74
N GLU A 208 -7.32 14.50 -28.95
CA GLU A 208 -8.00 15.44 -29.86
C GLU A 208 -9.38 14.94 -30.34
N LEU A 209 -9.66 13.64 -30.26
CA LEU A 209 -10.87 13.05 -30.83
C LEU A 209 -12.12 13.27 -29.95
N TYR A 210 -12.00 13.98 -28.81
CA TYR A 210 -13.11 14.27 -27.90
C TYR A 210 -13.88 13.02 -27.47
N LEU A 211 -13.17 11.91 -27.30
CA LEU A 211 -13.73 10.67 -26.83
C LEU A 211 -12.96 10.30 -25.55
N ASP A 212 -13.64 9.73 -24.57
CA ASP A 212 -13.02 8.95 -23.47
C ASP A 212 -12.33 7.70 -24.06
N ALA A 213 -11.46 7.91 -25.04
CA ALA A 213 -10.83 6.90 -25.86
C ALA A 213 -9.51 6.51 -25.22
N ILE A 214 -9.37 5.21 -24.94
CA ILE A 214 -8.13 4.61 -24.48
C ILE A 214 -7.12 4.60 -25.65
N PRO A 215 -6.03 5.39 -25.62
CA PRO A 215 -5.00 5.34 -26.63
C PRO A 215 -4.21 4.04 -26.49
N ILE A 216 -4.21 3.20 -27.51
CA ILE A 216 -3.34 2.01 -27.56
C ILE A 216 -2.19 2.30 -28.53
N VAL A 217 -1.00 2.60 -28.01
CA VAL A 217 0.22 2.59 -28.84
C VAL A 217 0.60 1.13 -29.10
N ILE A 218 0.33 0.61 -30.30
CA ILE A 218 0.76 -0.72 -30.72
C ILE A 218 2.18 -0.62 -31.32
N PRO A 219 3.20 -1.26 -30.72
CA PRO A 219 4.56 -1.27 -31.27
C PRO A 219 4.57 -1.88 -32.69
N GLY A 220 5.12 -1.16 -33.66
CA GLY A 220 5.17 -1.59 -35.06
C GLY A 220 3.96 -1.21 -35.92
N LEU A 221 2.89 -0.64 -35.33
CA LEU A 221 1.77 -0.11 -36.10
C LEU A 221 2.22 1.03 -37.03
N GLN A 222 3.16 1.85 -36.58
CA GLN A 222 3.80 2.87 -37.43
C GLN A 222 4.46 2.25 -38.66
N SER A 223 5.07 1.06 -38.57
CA SER A 223 5.64 0.37 -39.76
C SER A 223 4.57 -0.23 -40.69
N LEU A 224 3.41 -0.59 -40.15
CA LEU A 224 2.22 -1.05 -40.90
C LEU A 224 1.49 0.12 -41.58
N LEU A 225 1.46 1.28 -40.92
CA LEU A 225 0.91 2.51 -41.45
C LEU A 225 1.89 3.10 -42.50
N ASP A 226 3.19 3.12 -42.24
CA ASP A 226 4.22 3.64 -43.15
C ASP A 226 4.48 2.77 -44.37
N ASP A 227 3.81 1.62 -44.51
CA ASP A 227 3.78 0.90 -45.78
C ASP A 227 3.02 1.72 -46.83
N SER A 228 3.78 2.58 -47.51
CA SER A 228 3.38 3.49 -48.59
C SER A 228 2.76 2.80 -49.81
N SER A 229 2.56 1.48 -49.78
CA SER A 229 1.63 0.82 -50.68
C SER A 229 0.21 1.28 -50.34
N ARG A 230 -0.28 2.29 -51.07
CA ARG A 230 -1.73 2.42 -51.30
C ARG A 230 -2.24 1.00 -51.59
N PRO A 231 -3.16 0.41 -50.82
CA PRO A 231 -3.92 -0.69 -51.38
C PRO A 231 -4.62 -0.08 -52.60
N GLU A 232 -4.23 -0.52 -53.80
CA GLU A 232 -5.06 -0.30 -54.97
C GLU A 232 -6.43 -0.85 -54.59
N VAL A 233 -7.39 0.04 -54.40
CA VAL A 233 -8.78 -0.33 -54.27
C VAL A 233 -9.14 -0.91 -55.61
N ASP A 234 -8.99 -2.23 -55.76
CA ASP A 234 -9.49 -2.96 -56.91
C ASP A 234 -10.94 -2.54 -57.10
N GLU A 235 -11.23 -2.02 -58.30
CA GLU A 235 -12.54 -1.58 -58.72
C GLU A 235 -13.54 -2.70 -58.43
N ILE A 236 -14.37 -2.52 -57.41
CA ILE A 236 -15.59 -3.29 -57.26
C ILE A 236 -16.50 -2.85 -58.41
N GLU A 237 -16.44 -3.59 -59.52
CA GLU A 237 -17.39 -3.46 -60.62
C GLU A 237 -18.81 -3.66 -60.07
N GLY A 238 -19.60 -2.59 -60.10
CA GLY A 238 -21.05 -2.69 -60.05
C GLY A 238 -21.74 -2.15 -58.81
N THR A 239 -21.51 -0.88 -58.45
CA THR A 239 -22.54 -0.03 -57.81
C THR A 239 -22.33 1.42 -58.23
N GLU A 240 -23.45 2.11 -58.50
CA GLU A 240 -23.49 3.49 -58.96
C GLU A 240 -22.68 4.43 -58.06
N ARG A 241 -21.96 5.39 -58.65
CA ARG A 241 -21.28 6.48 -57.93
C ARG A 241 -22.32 7.20 -57.04
N PRO A 242 -22.16 7.26 -55.71
CA PRO A 242 -23.04 8.04 -54.86
C PRO A 242 -22.82 9.53 -55.13
N ASN A 243 -23.91 10.29 -55.05
CA ASN A 243 -23.91 11.75 -55.11
C ASN A 243 -23.04 12.34 -53.99
N THR A 244 -22.27 13.38 -54.30
CA THR A 244 -21.20 13.98 -53.48
C THR A 244 -21.68 14.79 -52.26
N ASN A 245 -22.70 14.33 -51.53
CA ASN A 245 -23.23 15.02 -50.33
C ASN A 245 -23.50 14.07 -49.14
N ASP A 246 -23.03 12.83 -49.16
CA ASP A 246 -23.06 11.92 -48.01
C ASP A 246 -21.63 11.57 -47.58
N PRO A 247 -21.28 11.63 -46.28
CA PRO A 247 -19.98 11.18 -45.79
C PRO A 247 -19.84 9.68 -46.07
N VAL A 248 -18.88 9.34 -46.93
CA VAL A 248 -18.66 7.98 -47.41
C VAL A 248 -18.04 7.15 -46.27
N ASN A 249 -18.85 6.32 -45.61
CA ASN A 249 -18.36 5.23 -44.77
C ASN A 249 -17.79 4.10 -45.65
N MET A 250 -16.50 4.14 -46.00
CA MET A 250 -15.80 2.97 -46.54
C MET A 250 -15.37 2.05 -45.39
N VAL A 251 -16.22 1.10 -45.02
CA VAL A 251 -15.86 0.02 -44.10
C VAL A 251 -15.03 -1.01 -44.87
N THR A 252 -13.75 -1.13 -44.57
CA THR A 252 -12.92 -2.26 -45.03
C THR A 252 -12.56 -3.12 -43.83
N GLU A 253 -13.00 -4.38 -43.81
CA GLU A 253 -12.51 -5.38 -42.85
C GLU A 253 -11.04 -5.68 -43.16
N LEU A 254 -10.13 -5.38 -42.23
CA LEU A 254 -8.71 -5.73 -42.36
C LEU A 254 -8.45 -7.11 -41.75
N GLU A 255 -8.10 -8.08 -42.58
CA GLU A 255 -7.67 -9.43 -42.16
C GLU A 255 -6.38 -9.40 -41.29
N SER A 256 -5.58 -8.35 -41.39
CA SER A 256 -4.31 -8.19 -40.65
C SER A 256 -4.46 -7.91 -39.14
N LEU A 257 -5.68 -7.62 -38.67
CA LEU A 257 -5.99 -7.48 -37.24
C LEU A 257 -6.58 -8.76 -36.62
N ALA A 258 -6.49 -9.90 -37.31
CA ALA A 258 -6.97 -11.20 -36.83
C ALA A 258 -6.40 -11.66 -35.48
N HIS A 259 -5.26 -11.10 -35.04
CA HIS A 259 -4.74 -11.34 -33.69
C HIS A 259 -5.60 -10.69 -32.58
N LEU A 260 -6.25 -9.56 -32.85
CA LEU A 260 -7.13 -8.88 -31.88
C LEU A 260 -8.47 -9.59 -31.70
N ARG A 261 -8.94 -10.36 -32.70
CA ARG A 261 -10.15 -11.21 -32.58
C ARG A 261 -9.99 -12.38 -31.61
N GLN A 262 -8.77 -12.68 -31.13
CA GLN A 262 -8.54 -13.71 -30.10
C GLN A 262 -8.82 -13.20 -28.67
N LEU A 263 -9.04 -11.89 -28.48
CA LEU A 263 -9.23 -11.22 -27.18
C LEU A 263 -10.71 -11.07 -26.76
N GLY A 264 -11.65 -11.73 -27.45
CA GLY A 264 -13.10 -11.63 -27.21
C GLY A 264 -13.86 -11.01 -28.39
N ASP A 265 -15.14 -10.66 -28.21
CA ASP A 265 -15.99 -9.96 -29.21
C ASP A 265 -15.56 -8.50 -29.42
N LEU A 266 -14.29 -8.32 -29.80
CA LEU A 266 -13.69 -7.04 -30.20
C LEU A 266 -14.10 -6.74 -31.64
N GLU A 267 -15.06 -5.83 -31.78
CA GLU A 267 -15.46 -5.26 -33.06
C GLU A 267 -14.51 -4.10 -33.38
N VAL A 268 -13.54 -4.32 -34.27
CA VAL A 268 -12.57 -3.31 -34.71
C VAL A 268 -13.02 -2.71 -36.03
N ARG A 269 -13.17 -1.38 -36.10
CA ARG A 269 -13.54 -0.65 -37.31
C ARG A 269 -12.44 0.31 -37.74
N ARG A 270 -12.14 0.31 -39.03
CA ARG A 270 -11.33 1.33 -39.69
C ARG A 270 -12.26 2.40 -40.26
N ILE A 271 -12.02 3.66 -39.91
CA ILE A 271 -12.68 4.81 -40.50
C ILE A 271 -11.66 5.54 -41.36
N LEU A 272 -11.94 5.66 -42.65
CA LEU A 272 -11.20 6.53 -43.55
C LEU A 272 -12.11 7.69 -43.93
N HIS A 273 -11.66 8.92 -43.75
CA HIS A 273 -12.44 10.10 -44.06
C HIS A 273 -11.55 11.13 -44.76
N GLU A 274 -12.07 11.76 -45.79
CA GLU A 274 -11.41 12.85 -46.54
C GLU A 274 -12.37 14.02 -46.60
N ASP A 275 -11.95 15.17 -46.07
CA ASP A 275 -12.77 16.37 -46.02
C ASP A 275 -12.82 17.09 -47.38
N ALA A 276 -13.71 18.09 -47.51
CA ALA A 276 -13.86 18.87 -48.73
C ALA A 276 -12.62 19.69 -49.12
N SER A 277 -11.62 19.80 -48.23
CA SER A 277 -10.34 20.49 -48.45
C SER A 277 -9.19 19.55 -48.83
N GLY A 278 -9.44 18.24 -48.90
CA GLY A 278 -8.45 17.21 -49.25
C GLY A 278 -7.57 16.77 -48.08
N ARG A 279 -7.97 17.04 -46.84
CA ARG A 279 -7.34 16.48 -45.63
C ARG A 279 -8.01 15.15 -45.35
N ALA A 280 -7.23 14.09 -45.21
CA ALA A 280 -7.77 12.78 -44.87
C ALA A 280 -7.25 12.31 -43.51
N PHE A 281 -8.04 11.51 -42.81
CA PHE A 281 -7.58 10.77 -41.65
C PHE A 281 -8.02 9.31 -41.72
N GLU A 282 -7.26 8.47 -41.03
CA GLU A 282 -7.52 7.05 -40.84
C GLU A 282 -7.54 6.77 -39.34
N ALA A 283 -8.67 6.34 -38.81
CA ALA A 283 -8.83 5.97 -37.40
C ALA A 283 -9.18 4.49 -37.26
N PHE A 284 -8.60 3.83 -36.25
CA PHE A 284 -8.92 2.46 -35.88
C PHE A 284 -9.61 2.48 -34.52
N LEU A 285 -10.85 1.98 -34.46
CA LEU A 285 -11.68 2.02 -33.26
C LEU A 285 -12.02 0.60 -32.81
N TYR A 286 -12.19 0.40 -31.50
CA TYR A 286 -12.58 -0.89 -30.94
C TYR A 286 -13.56 -0.72 -29.78
N ARG A 287 -14.38 -1.75 -29.54
CA ARG A 287 -15.31 -1.80 -28.40
C ARG A 287 -14.70 -2.58 -27.23
N ILE A 288 -14.84 -2.05 -26.02
CA ILE A 288 -14.49 -2.73 -24.76
C ILE A 288 -15.79 -3.13 -24.04
N ASP A 289 -15.75 -4.24 -23.29
CA ASP A 289 -16.83 -4.62 -22.39
C ASP A 289 -17.19 -3.46 -21.43
N GLY A 290 -18.49 -3.20 -21.25
CA GLY A 290 -18.99 -2.09 -20.44
C GLY A 290 -19.41 -0.84 -21.21
N GLY A 291 -19.47 -0.88 -22.55
CA GLY A 291 -19.98 0.23 -23.35
C GLY A 291 -18.99 1.38 -23.47
N ARG A 292 -17.69 1.07 -23.64
CA ARG A 292 -16.65 2.05 -23.95
C ARG A 292 -16.07 1.78 -25.34
N VAL A 293 -15.63 2.84 -26.01
CA VAL A 293 -14.92 2.78 -27.29
C VAL A 293 -13.50 3.26 -27.09
N GLY A 294 -12.54 2.45 -27.51
CA GLY A 294 -11.14 2.85 -27.56
C GLY A 294 -10.73 3.20 -28.99
N VAL A 295 -9.74 4.09 -29.10
CA VAL A 295 -9.11 4.46 -30.36
C VAL A 295 -7.71 3.83 -30.38
N VAL A 296 -7.50 2.89 -31.29
CA VAL A 296 -6.23 2.18 -31.47
C VAL A 296 -5.17 3.10 -32.12
N ALA A 297 -5.56 3.89 -33.12
CA ALA A 297 -4.65 4.83 -33.77
C ALA A 297 -5.43 5.80 -34.65
N VAL A 298 -4.91 7.03 -34.78
CA VAL A 298 -5.34 7.97 -35.81
C VAL A 298 -4.13 8.42 -36.61
N ARG A 299 -4.23 8.32 -37.93
CA ARG A 299 -3.23 8.81 -38.88
C ARG A 299 -3.82 9.92 -39.72
N PHE A 300 -3.10 11.03 -39.82
CA PHE A 300 -3.47 12.16 -40.66
C PHE A 300 -2.71 12.16 -41.97
N PHE A 301 -3.40 12.56 -43.04
CA PHE A 301 -2.87 12.80 -44.36
C PHE A 301 -3.11 14.27 -44.71
N GLY A 302 -2.09 15.12 -44.57
CA GLY A 302 -2.19 16.57 -44.83
C GLY A 302 -1.06 17.38 -44.19
N LYS A 303 -0.89 18.63 -44.60
CA LYS A 303 0.18 19.53 -44.09
C LYS A 303 -0.13 20.22 -42.76
N ASP A 304 -1.38 20.19 -42.34
CA ASP A 304 -1.86 20.88 -41.14
C ASP A 304 -2.46 19.80 -40.21
N GLY A 305 -1.74 19.45 -39.15
CA GLY A 305 -2.07 18.37 -38.20
C GLY A 305 -3.22 18.69 -37.26
N TRP A 306 -4.30 19.26 -37.78
CA TRP A 306 -5.52 19.55 -37.03
C TRP A 306 -6.63 18.59 -37.49
N LEU A 307 -7.29 17.91 -36.54
CA LEU A 307 -8.57 17.24 -36.78
C LEU A 307 -9.61 18.27 -37.25
N PRO A 308 -10.20 18.12 -38.44
CA PRO A 308 -11.39 18.88 -38.81
C PRO A 308 -12.55 18.45 -37.88
N ASP A 309 -13.45 19.37 -37.52
CA ASP A 309 -14.69 19.08 -36.77
C ASP A 309 -15.49 17.89 -37.37
N GLU A 310 -15.33 17.64 -38.68
CA GLU A 310 -15.92 16.54 -39.44
C GLU A 310 -15.44 15.13 -39.00
N ALA A 311 -14.23 15.03 -38.46
CA ALA A 311 -13.66 13.78 -37.97
C ALA A 311 -14.27 13.35 -36.63
N ALA A 312 -14.44 14.30 -35.70
CA ALA A 312 -15.16 14.09 -34.46
C ALA A 312 -16.62 13.68 -34.75
N ILE A 313 -17.26 14.30 -35.74
CA ILE A 313 -18.62 13.93 -36.19
C ILE A 313 -18.67 12.49 -36.72
N ALA A 314 -17.70 12.07 -37.53
CA ALA A 314 -17.67 10.71 -38.09
C ALA A 314 -17.55 9.64 -36.99
N ILE A 315 -16.72 9.90 -35.97
CA ILE A 315 -16.53 8.96 -34.85
C ILE A 315 -17.71 9.00 -33.89
N GLN A 316 -18.28 10.18 -33.62
CA GLN A 316 -19.51 10.32 -32.83
C GLN A 316 -20.68 9.58 -33.49
N THR A 317 -20.80 9.69 -34.81
CA THR A 317 -21.81 8.95 -35.59
C THR A 317 -21.64 7.45 -35.40
N TRP A 318 -20.40 6.95 -35.43
CA TRP A 318 -20.15 5.54 -35.15
C TRP A 318 -20.47 5.16 -33.70
N ALA A 319 -20.08 5.98 -32.73
CA ALA A 319 -20.39 5.76 -31.32
C ALA A 319 -21.91 5.63 -31.10
N ASP A 320 -22.68 6.54 -31.71
CA ASP A 320 -24.15 6.51 -31.69
C ASP A 320 -24.71 5.26 -32.40
N GLU A 321 -24.12 4.83 -33.54
CA GLU A 321 -24.51 3.60 -34.27
C GLU A 321 -24.33 2.33 -33.43
N VAL A 322 -23.29 2.27 -32.59
CA VAL A 322 -23.04 1.12 -31.69
C VAL A 322 -23.73 1.25 -30.34
N GLY A 323 -24.57 2.28 -30.15
CA GLY A 323 -25.40 2.48 -28.96
C GLY A 323 -24.70 3.18 -27.79
N LEU A 324 -23.61 3.92 -28.06
CA LEU A 324 -22.94 4.77 -27.08
C LEU A 324 -23.56 6.16 -27.17
N ASN A 325 -24.23 6.63 -26.12
CA ASN A 325 -24.89 7.94 -26.19
C ASN A 325 -23.85 9.07 -26.15
N ALA A 326 -23.96 10.04 -27.06
CA ALA A 326 -23.21 11.30 -27.07
C ALA A 326 -23.23 12.11 -25.76
N GLY A 327 -24.17 11.84 -24.85
CA GLY A 327 -24.23 12.46 -23.52
C GLY A 327 -23.29 11.86 -22.48
N ASP A 328 -22.68 10.71 -22.76
CA ASP A 328 -21.77 10.02 -21.83
C ASP A 328 -20.29 10.40 -22.04
N VAL A 329 -19.98 11.07 -23.16
CA VAL A 329 -18.66 11.57 -23.54
C VAL A 329 -18.43 12.98 -22.96
N GLU A 330 -18.61 13.10 -21.64
CA GLU A 330 -18.03 14.25 -20.92
C GLU A 330 -16.52 14.05 -20.83
N ARG A 331 -15.74 15.14 -20.91
CA ARG A 331 -14.27 15.14 -20.75
C ARG A 331 -13.92 14.70 -19.32
N LYS A 332 -14.00 13.40 -19.03
CA LYS A 332 -13.92 12.87 -17.66
C LYS A 332 -12.48 12.63 -17.23
N ALA A 333 -11.55 12.40 -18.17
CA ALA A 333 -10.14 12.23 -17.85
C ALA A 333 -9.19 12.61 -19.00
N HIS A 334 -8.01 13.14 -18.66
CA HIS A 334 -6.84 13.14 -19.56
C HIS A 334 -6.16 11.77 -19.50
N THR A 335 -5.71 11.24 -20.65
CA THR A 335 -5.13 9.88 -20.73
C THR A 335 -3.73 9.93 -21.33
N LEU A 336 -2.75 9.68 -20.47
CA LEU A 336 -1.32 9.74 -20.80
C LEU A 336 -0.73 8.33 -20.87
N VAL A 337 0.24 8.12 -21.76
CA VAL A 337 0.96 6.85 -21.89
C VAL A 337 2.19 6.88 -20.99
N LEU A 338 2.40 5.85 -20.17
CA LEU A 338 3.56 5.71 -19.29
C LEU A 338 4.53 4.65 -19.80
N ASN A 339 5.82 4.95 -19.67
CA ASN A 339 6.90 3.99 -19.87
C ASN A 339 7.23 3.26 -18.55
N SER A 340 6.42 2.25 -18.19
CA SER A 340 6.64 1.49 -16.95
C SER A 340 6.53 -0.03 -17.13
N GLU A 341 7.10 -0.78 -16.17
CA GLU A 341 7.09 -2.25 -16.18
C GLU A 341 5.76 -2.86 -15.72
N ASP A 342 4.89 -2.11 -15.05
CA ASP A 342 3.48 -2.38 -14.71
C ASP A 342 2.81 -1.09 -14.19
N ALA A 343 1.59 -1.16 -13.65
CA ALA A 343 0.89 0.04 -13.18
C ALA A 343 1.50 0.68 -11.92
N LEU A 344 2.49 0.03 -11.28
CA LEU A 344 3.11 0.57 -10.08
C LEU A 344 4.15 1.63 -10.44
N PRO A 345 4.02 2.89 -9.96
CA PRO A 345 5.00 3.92 -10.24
C PRO A 345 6.32 3.67 -9.50
N ASN A 346 7.40 4.28 -10.00
CA ASN A 346 8.68 4.26 -9.30
C ASN A 346 8.69 5.33 -8.20
N TRP A 347 8.90 4.94 -6.95
CA TRP A 347 8.86 5.86 -5.80
C TRP A 347 9.96 6.92 -5.76
N TYR A 348 10.97 6.83 -6.62
CA TYR A 348 12.17 7.67 -6.57
C TYR A 348 12.45 8.42 -7.88
N LEU A 349 11.66 8.17 -8.93
CA LEU A 349 11.77 8.82 -10.22
C LEU A 349 10.44 9.48 -10.56
N PRO A 350 10.44 10.63 -11.28
CA PRO A 350 9.21 11.18 -11.81
C PRO A 350 8.54 10.21 -12.79
N LEU A 351 7.25 10.41 -13.03
CA LEU A 351 6.49 9.64 -14.02
C LEU A 351 7.11 9.83 -15.41
N ASP A 352 7.48 8.72 -16.03
CA ASP A 352 8.00 8.69 -17.40
C ASP A 352 6.82 8.69 -18.37
N ILE A 353 6.32 9.89 -18.66
CA ILE A 353 5.20 10.13 -19.57
C ILE A 353 5.75 10.13 -21.00
N GLN A 354 5.28 9.19 -21.82
CA GLN A 354 5.60 9.16 -23.24
C GLN A 354 4.84 10.26 -23.95
N PHE A 355 5.58 11.10 -24.67
CA PHE A 355 5.05 12.20 -25.43
C PHE A 355 5.70 12.26 -26.81
N GLU A 356 4.88 12.43 -27.85
CA GLU A 356 5.32 12.76 -29.20
C GLU A 356 4.82 14.18 -29.54
N PRO A 357 5.71 15.20 -29.62
CA PRO A 357 5.30 16.56 -29.88
C PRO A 357 4.64 16.71 -31.26
N LEU A 358 3.51 17.43 -31.30
CA LEU A 358 2.83 17.84 -32.53
C LEU A 358 3.48 19.07 -33.18
N ALA A 359 4.38 19.76 -32.46
CA ALA A 359 5.07 20.96 -32.91
C ALA A 359 5.98 20.70 -34.12
N THR A 360 6.09 21.71 -35.00
CA THR A 360 6.85 21.62 -36.26
C THR A 360 8.10 22.50 -36.28
N THR A 361 8.36 23.27 -35.21
CA THR A 361 9.56 24.13 -35.07
C THR A 361 10.33 23.79 -33.79
N GLU A 362 11.65 24.02 -33.79
CA GLU A 362 12.53 23.71 -32.63
C GLU A 362 12.14 24.51 -31.37
N ASP A 363 11.81 25.81 -31.52
CA ASP A 363 11.42 26.66 -30.39
C ASP A 363 10.09 26.22 -29.74
N ASP A 364 9.13 25.74 -30.55
CA ASP A 364 7.85 25.22 -30.05
C ASP A 364 8.04 23.87 -29.33
N VAL A 365 8.95 23.03 -29.82
CA VAL A 365 9.27 21.72 -29.18
C VAL A 365 9.92 21.92 -27.81
N ASP A 366 10.83 22.88 -27.66
CA ASP A 366 11.46 23.18 -26.36
C ASP A 366 10.45 23.73 -25.35
N ALA A 367 9.48 24.54 -25.80
CA ALA A 367 8.39 25.04 -24.97
C ALA A 367 7.44 23.91 -24.52
N ASP A 368 7.04 23.04 -25.44
CA ASP A 368 6.20 21.86 -25.16
C ASP A 368 6.88 20.93 -24.15
N GLN A 369 8.19 20.70 -24.31
CA GLN A 369 8.95 19.85 -23.39
C GLN A 369 9.00 20.44 -21.97
N ALA A 370 9.20 21.75 -21.83
CA ALA A 370 9.20 22.39 -20.53
C ALA A 370 7.81 22.35 -19.86
N ASP A 371 6.74 22.42 -20.65
CA ASP A 371 5.36 22.23 -20.18
C ASP A 371 5.11 20.80 -19.70
N LEU A 372 5.58 19.82 -20.47
CA LEU A 372 5.51 18.41 -20.10
C LEU A 372 6.30 18.12 -18.82
N ASP A 373 7.51 18.66 -18.66
CA ASP A 373 8.33 18.46 -17.46
C ASP A 373 7.61 19.01 -16.22
N PHE A 374 6.96 20.17 -16.34
CA PHE A 374 6.14 20.75 -15.28
C PHE A 374 4.94 19.85 -14.93
N VAL A 375 4.19 19.38 -15.94
CA VAL A 375 3.02 18.50 -15.73
C VAL A 375 3.45 17.16 -15.14
N SER A 376 4.55 16.59 -15.61
CA SER A 376 5.13 15.36 -15.06
C SER A 376 5.51 15.54 -13.60
N ALA A 377 6.16 16.64 -13.24
CA ALA A 377 6.51 16.93 -11.84
C ALA A 377 5.26 17.10 -10.96
N LEU A 378 4.25 17.82 -11.44
CA LEU A 378 2.98 18.02 -10.74
C LEU A 378 2.23 16.70 -10.51
N LEU A 379 2.05 15.89 -11.56
CA LEU A 379 1.40 14.59 -11.46
C LEU A 379 2.21 13.63 -10.60
N SER A 380 3.54 13.64 -10.70
CA SER A 380 4.44 12.86 -9.84
C SER A 380 4.26 13.23 -8.38
N ARG A 381 4.15 14.53 -8.04
CA ARG A 381 3.88 14.98 -6.67
C ARG A 381 2.55 14.41 -6.16
N LEU A 382 1.47 14.55 -6.93
CA LEU A 382 0.12 14.17 -6.50
C LEU A 382 -0.14 12.65 -6.50
N LEU A 383 0.57 11.89 -7.34
CA LEU A 383 0.45 10.43 -7.42
C LEU A 383 1.49 9.70 -6.56
N ILE A 384 2.77 10.05 -6.69
CA ILE A 384 3.87 9.29 -6.08
C ILE A 384 3.99 9.60 -4.59
N VAL A 385 3.75 10.84 -4.14
CA VAL A 385 3.95 11.19 -2.73
C VAL A 385 2.95 10.46 -1.79
N PRO A 386 1.64 10.36 -2.08
CA PRO A 386 0.75 9.50 -1.29
C PRO A 386 1.21 8.04 -1.26
N GLY A 387 1.60 7.47 -2.42
CA GLY A 387 2.13 6.11 -2.50
C GLY A 387 3.42 5.90 -1.70
N ARG A 388 4.35 6.85 -1.76
CA ARG A 388 5.60 6.83 -0.98
C ARG A 388 5.33 7.03 0.52
N THR A 389 4.32 7.81 0.89
CA THR A 389 3.87 7.96 2.28
C THR A 389 3.34 6.62 2.81
N LEU A 390 2.53 5.91 2.02
CA LEU A 390 2.11 4.54 2.33
C LEU A 390 3.31 3.60 2.45
N MET A 391 4.23 3.61 1.47
CA MET A 391 5.46 2.80 1.49
C MET A 391 6.27 3.05 2.76
N ASN A 392 6.47 4.30 3.16
CA ASN A 392 7.19 4.67 4.37
C ASN A 392 6.48 4.20 5.65
N ALA A 393 5.15 4.29 5.69
CA ALA A 393 4.37 3.78 6.81
C ALA A 393 4.44 2.24 6.91
N LEU A 394 4.42 1.54 5.77
CA LEU A 394 4.62 0.09 5.71
C LEU A 394 6.05 -0.30 6.10
N ASP A 395 7.07 0.48 5.73
CA ASP A 395 8.46 0.23 6.13
C ASP A 395 8.69 0.39 7.65
N ALA A 396 7.89 1.26 8.29
CA ALA A 396 7.86 1.41 9.73
C ALA A 396 7.00 0.35 10.45
N CYS A 397 6.42 -0.62 9.73
CA CYS A 397 5.63 -1.67 10.35
C CYS A 397 6.49 -2.71 11.06
N ARG A 398 5.99 -3.19 12.19
CA ARG A 398 6.59 -4.31 12.93
C ARG A 398 5.53 -5.38 13.18
N TYR A 399 5.80 -6.58 12.70
CA TYR A 399 4.94 -7.75 12.90
C TYR A 399 5.53 -8.67 13.97
N VAL A 400 4.73 -9.01 14.98
CA VAL A 400 5.06 -9.96 16.04
C VAL A 400 4.04 -11.09 15.98
N GLY A 401 4.50 -12.28 15.62
CA GLY A 401 3.67 -13.46 15.48
C GLY A 401 3.18 -14.04 16.83
N PRO A 402 2.31 -15.05 16.77
CA PRO A 402 1.63 -15.59 17.96
C PRO A 402 2.55 -16.51 18.77
N LEU A 403 3.38 -17.31 18.10
CA LEU A 403 4.33 -18.22 18.73
C LEU A 403 5.74 -17.65 18.62
N ARG A 404 6.22 -17.05 19.71
CA ARG A 404 7.55 -16.42 19.74
C ARG A 404 8.59 -17.46 20.12
N GLU A 405 9.71 -17.46 19.42
CA GLU A 405 10.83 -18.33 19.75
C GLU A 405 11.57 -17.80 20.99
N ILE A 406 12.04 -18.72 21.82
CA ILE A 406 12.84 -18.41 23.00
C ILE A 406 14.31 -18.61 22.63
N PRO A 407 15.21 -17.64 22.90
CA PRO A 407 16.64 -17.79 22.64
C PRO A 407 17.20 -19.08 23.24
N SER A 408 17.91 -19.85 22.42
CA SER A 408 18.61 -21.05 22.88
C SER A 408 19.76 -20.70 23.84
N ARG A 409 20.29 -21.68 24.57
CA ARG A 409 21.42 -21.46 25.49
C ARG A 409 22.68 -20.95 24.79
N GLN A 410 22.85 -21.29 23.51
CA GLN A 410 23.96 -20.88 22.65
C GLN A 410 23.54 -19.78 21.67
N PHE A 411 22.49 -19.02 22.01
CA PHE A 411 22.00 -17.97 21.16
C PHE A 411 23.07 -16.91 20.94
N VAL A 412 23.41 -16.69 19.67
CA VAL A 412 24.35 -15.66 19.24
C VAL A 412 23.54 -14.52 18.65
N ILE A 413 23.77 -13.32 19.18
CA ILE A 413 23.19 -12.10 18.64
C ILE A 413 23.79 -11.86 17.25
N PRO A 414 22.97 -11.69 16.20
CA PRO A 414 23.46 -11.39 14.87
C PRO A 414 24.29 -10.11 14.86
N SER A 415 25.34 -10.05 14.03
CA SER A 415 26.15 -8.82 13.88
C SER A 415 25.44 -7.71 13.12
N THR A 416 24.37 -8.04 12.41
CA THR A 416 23.55 -7.13 11.62
C THR A 416 22.09 -7.32 12.00
N PRO A 417 21.35 -6.24 12.35
CA PRO A 417 19.94 -6.33 12.65
C PRO A 417 19.16 -6.96 11.49
N ASP A 418 18.32 -7.94 11.79
CA ASP A 418 17.47 -8.62 10.82
C ASP A 418 16.01 -8.44 11.24
N ARG A 419 15.25 -7.72 10.41
CA ARG A 419 13.86 -7.35 10.68
C ARG A 419 12.93 -8.55 10.66
N SER A 420 13.25 -9.59 9.88
CA SER A 420 12.40 -10.77 9.72
C SER A 420 12.24 -11.59 11.00
N ARG A 421 13.20 -11.46 11.92
CA ARG A 421 13.20 -12.08 13.25
C ARG A 421 12.20 -11.45 14.22
N TRP A 422 11.53 -10.35 13.87
CA TRP A 422 10.43 -9.81 14.67
C TRP A 422 9.21 -10.73 14.66
N ALA A 423 8.94 -11.40 13.54
CA ALA A 423 7.84 -12.36 13.42
C ALA A 423 7.94 -13.47 14.48
N THR A 424 9.15 -13.98 14.73
CA THR A 424 9.43 -14.98 15.77
C THR A 424 9.73 -14.36 17.13
N GLY A 425 9.79 -13.03 17.25
CA GLY A 425 10.17 -12.32 18.47
C GLY A 425 11.66 -12.37 18.84
N LEU A 426 12.51 -13.05 18.06
CA LEU A 426 13.96 -13.09 18.33
C LEU A 426 14.63 -11.73 18.18
N ALA A 427 14.15 -10.88 17.26
CA ALA A 427 14.68 -9.53 17.08
C ALA A 427 14.56 -8.68 18.36
N ALA A 428 13.56 -8.92 19.21
CA ALA A 428 13.45 -8.22 20.48
C ALA A 428 14.61 -8.53 21.43
N TRP A 429 15.13 -9.76 21.41
CA TRP A 429 16.30 -10.15 22.21
C TRP A 429 17.59 -9.54 21.66
N ASP A 430 17.67 -9.40 20.33
CA ASP A 430 18.77 -8.69 19.66
C ASP A 430 18.76 -7.20 20.10
N VAL A 431 17.59 -6.56 20.12
CA VAL A 431 17.42 -5.17 20.59
C VAL A 431 17.79 -5.01 22.07
N LEU A 432 17.43 -5.94 22.94
CA LEU A 432 17.80 -5.90 24.37
C LEU A 432 19.32 -5.95 24.59
N ALA A 433 20.07 -6.55 23.67
CA ALA A 433 21.51 -6.58 23.77
C ALA A 433 22.15 -5.22 23.43
N GLU A 434 21.53 -4.46 22.53
CA GLU A 434 22.12 -3.24 21.95
C GLU A 434 21.49 -1.93 22.46
N CYS A 435 20.29 -1.98 23.06
CA CYS A 435 19.56 -0.78 23.47
C CYS A 435 20.29 0.05 24.54
N SER A 436 19.85 1.29 24.74
CA SER A 436 20.36 2.14 25.81
C SER A 436 19.97 1.59 27.19
N ASP A 437 20.72 1.97 28.22
CA ASP A 437 20.43 1.54 29.59
C ASP A 437 19.08 2.11 30.07
N GLU A 438 18.69 3.32 29.63
CA GLU A 438 17.38 3.90 29.96
C GLU A 438 16.23 3.04 29.40
N THR A 439 16.32 2.62 28.13
CA THR A 439 15.33 1.74 27.51
C THR A 439 15.28 0.37 28.18
N LEU A 440 16.44 -0.18 28.57
CA LEU A 440 16.51 -1.46 29.29
C LEU A 440 15.85 -1.37 30.67
N THR A 441 16.05 -0.25 31.38
CA THR A 441 15.40 0.03 32.66
C THR A 441 13.88 0.14 32.48
N GLU A 442 13.40 0.89 31.49
CA GLU A 442 11.98 1.02 31.20
C GLU A 442 11.31 -0.33 30.90
N ILE A 443 11.94 -1.17 30.06
CA ILE A 443 11.45 -2.54 29.77
C ILE A 443 11.40 -3.39 31.05
N SER A 444 12.43 -3.30 31.89
CA SER A 444 12.49 -4.03 33.14
C SER A 444 11.44 -3.56 34.15
N GLU A 445 11.20 -2.25 34.23
CA GLU A 445 10.13 -1.68 35.06
C GLU A 445 8.75 -2.14 34.60
N TRP A 446 8.50 -2.16 33.28
CA TRP A 446 7.26 -2.69 32.72
C TRP A 446 7.01 -4.15 33.08
N LEU A 447 8.04 -5.00 32.98
CA LEU A 447 7.94 -6.41 33.32
C LEU A 447 7.78 -6.64 34.83
N ALA A 448 8.59 -5.98 35.66
CA ALA A 448 8.73 -6.32 37.07
C ALA A 448 7.68 -5.64 37.98
N ALA A 449 7.35 -4.37 37.75
CA ALA A 449 6.60 -3.57 38.71
C ALA A 449 5.16 -4.06 38.91
N ASP A 450 4.70 -4.11 40.17
CA ASP A 450 3.35 -4.57 40.53
C ASP A 450 2.22 -3.72 39.91
N LYS A 451 2.49 -2.43 39.63
CA LYS A 451 1.55 -1.53 38.95
C LYS A 451 1.53 -1.69 37.43
N ARG A 452 2.45 -2.48 36.87
CA ARG A 452 2.62 -2.76 35.43
C ARG A 452 2.22 -4.21 35.15
N LEU A 453 3.10 -5.03 34.58
CA LEU A 453 2.83 -6.44 34.30
C LEU A 453 2.98 -7.33 35.54
N GLY A 454 3.70 -6.88 36.57
CA GLY A 454 3.80 -7.57 37.87
C GLY A 454 4.44 -8.96 37.80
N THR A 455 5.27 -9.23 36.78
CA THR A 455 5.91 -10.55 36.63
C THR A 455 7.04 -10.77 37.63
N ARG A 456 7.56 -9.69 38.26
CA ARG A 456 8.74 -9.69 39.15
C ARG A 456 10.03 -10.14 38.48
N HIS A 457 10.08 -10.05 37.15
CA HIS A 457 11.27 -10.36 36.35
C HIS A 457 11.80 -9.07 35.72
N GLU A 458 13.11 -8.85 35.86
CA GLU A 458 13.82 -7.74 35.21
C GLU A 458 14.72 -8.27 34.11
N ILE A 459 14.97 -7.48 33.06
CA ILE A 459 15.96 -7.82 32.05
C ILE A 459 17.33 -7.30 32.50
N VAL A 460 18.31 -8.19 32.51
CA VAL A 460 19.69 -7.85 32.87
C VAL A 460 20.61 -8.16 31.70
N ARG A 461 21.36 -7.14 31.29
CA ARG A 461 22.42 -7.25 30.28
C ARG A 461 23.78 -7.38 30.96
N ARG A 462 24.57 -8.37 30.54
CA ARG A 462 25.95 -8.56 31.03
C ARG A 462 26.93 -8.78 29.90
N LYS A 463 28.15 -8.31 30.12
CA LYS A 463 29.31 -8.63 29.29
C LYS A 463 29.99 -9.85 29.86
N VAL A 464 30.13 -10.90 29.05
CA VAL A 464 30.72 -12.18 29.44
C VAL A 464 31.80 -12.59 28.45
N ARG A 465 32.72 -13.45 28.88
CA ARG A 465 33.67 -14.13 28.00
C ARG A 465 33.51 -15.62 28.26
N GLU A 466 32.98 -16.34 27.28
CA GLU A 466 32.65 -17.75 27.45
C GLU A 466 33.88 -18.64 27.27
N LEU A 467 33.98 -19.66 28.13
CA LEU A 467 34.94 -20.74 28.02
C LEU A 467 34.22 -21.94 27.39
N PRO A 468 34.78 -22.59 26.36
CA PRO A 468 34.23 -23.84 25.83
C PRO A 468 34.17 -24.88 26.96
N SER A 469 33.01 -25.53 27.11
CA SER A 469 32.81 -26.52 28.17
C SER A 469 33.67 -27.78 27.99
N ASP A 470 34.10 -28.06 26.76
CA ASP A 470 35.03 -29.13 26.38
C ASP A 470 36.50 -28.65 26.30
N GLY A 471 36.75 -27.37 26.59
CA GLY A 471 38.09 -26.78 26.56
C GLY A 471 38.99 -27.37 27.63
N LEU A 472 40.28 -27.51 27.30
CA LEU A 472 41.33 -27.97 28.23
C LEU A 472 41.39 -27.08 29.49
N GLU A 473 41.08 -25.80 29.34
CA GLU A 473 41.04 -24.83 30.43
C GLU A 473 39.86 -25.08 31.39
N MET A 474 38.70 -25.48 30.87
CA MET A 474 37.54 -25.82 31.69
C MET A 474 37.80 -27.12 32.47
N GLN A 475 38.39 -28.13 31.82
CA GLN A 475 38.81 -29.36 32.50
C GLN A 475 39.82 -29.11 33.61
N ARG A 476 40.78 -28.20 33.37
CA ARG A 476 41.74 -27.78 34.40
C ARG A 476 41.05 -27.06 35.54
N LEU A 477 40.11 -26.15 35.25
CA LEU A 477 39.25 -25.43 36.20
C LEU A 477 38.32 -26.33 37.02
N GLU A 478 38.04 -27.56 36.57
CA GLU A 478 37.25 -28.54 37.32
C GLU A 478 38.11 -29.45 38.19
N ALA A 479 39.40 -29.57 37.88
CA ALA A 479 40.32 -30.52 38.51
C ALA A 479 41.01 -30.02 39.80
N ASP A 480 40.72 -28.80 40.27
CA ASP A 480 41.40 -28.18 41.43
C ASP A 480 42.92 -27.97 41.27
N ASP A 481 43.44 -27.99 40.02
CA ASP A 481 44.86 -27.92 39.67
C ASP A 481 45.29 -26.51 39.22
N TYR A 482 45.18 -25.50 40.11
CA TYR A 482 45.29 -24.08 39.71
C TYR A 482 46.48 -23.30 40.28
N LEU A 483 47.27 -23.86 41.19
CA LEU A 483 48.19 -23.04 42.01
C LEU A 483 49.31 -22.35 41.19
N ASP A 484 49.69 -22.90 40.03
CA ASP A 484 50.75 -22.34 39.16
C ASP A 484 50.26 -21.81 37.79
N GLU A 485 48.97 -21.91 37.46
CA GLU A 485 48.46 -21.57 36.10
C GLU A 485 47.30 -20.56 36.06
N ILE A 486 46.85 -20.01 37.21
CA ILE A 486 45.76 -19.02 37.27
C ILE A 486 46.02 -17.81 36.35
N GLU A 487 47.24 -17.30 36.30
CA GLU A 487 47.59 -16.16 35.44
C GLU A 487 47.41 -16.48 33.95
N ARG A 488 47.76 -17.70 33.55
CA ARG A 488 47.64 -18.15 32.15
C ARG A 488 46.18 -18.38 31.74
N ILE A 489 45.37 -18.96 32.61
CA ILE A 489 43.92 -19.11 32.40
C ILE A 489 43.27 -17.73 32.32
N ARG A 490 43.69 -16.80 33.19
CA ARG A 490 43.22 -15.42 33.18
C ARG A 490 43.54 -14.74 31.85
N GLU A 491 44.80 -14.73 31.40
CA GLU A 491 45.20 -14.16 30.10
C GLU A 491 44.37 -14.72 28.93
N LEU A 492 44.14 -16.04 28.92
CA LEU A 492 43.29 -16.70 27.93
C LEU A 492 41.84 -16.20 27.95
N ILE A 493 41.22 -16.11 29.13
CA ILE A 493 39.87 -15.53 29.26
C ILE A 493 39.87 -14.09 28.74
N PHE A 494 40.85 -13.27 29.11
CA PHE A 494 40.92 -11.87 28.68
C PHE A 494 41.21 -11.72 27.17
N SER A 495 41.85 -12.70 26.53
CA SER A 495 42.08 -12.73 25.09
C SER A 495 40.83 -13.08 24.27
N ARG A 496 39.80 -13.67 24.89
CA ARG A 496 38.56 -14.04 24.20
C ARG A 496 37.68 -12.82 23.91
N PRO A 497 36.91 -12.87 22.81
CA PRO A 497 35.95 -11.82 22.51
C PRO A 497 34.92 -11.71 23.64
N GLU A 498 34.59 -10.48 24.00
CA GLU A 498 33.49 -10.18 24.92
C GLU A 498 32.17 -10.33 24.16
N SER A 499 31.24 -11.09 24.71
CA SER A 499 29.87 -11.22 24.20
C SER A 499 28.89 -10.62 25.20
N VAL A 500 27.77 -10.11 24.68
CA VAL A 500 26.68 -9.62 25.50
C VAL A 500 25.70 -10.77 25.73
N LYS A 501 25.40 -11.04 27.00
CA LYS A 501 24.40 -12.02 27.40
C LYS A 501 23.22 -11.30 28.07
N VAL A 502 22.03 -11.51 27.53
CA VAL A 502 20.75 -11.02 28.08
C VAL A 502 20.12 -12.13 28.90
N GLN A 503 19.73 -11.84 30.13
CA GLN A 503 19.13 -12.79 31.06
C GLN A 503 17.97 -12.14 31.80
N LEU A 504 17.12 -12.97 32.41
CA LEU A 504 16.09 -12.48 33.34
C LEU A 504 16.61 -12.60 34.77
N PHE A 505 16.31 -11.60 35.60
CA PHE A 505 16.53 -11.65 37.03
C PHE A 505 15.19 -11.82 37.74
N ASP A 506 15.03 -12.94 38.44
CA ASP A 506 13.86 -13.24 39.26
C ASP A 506 14.06 -12.59 40.64
N GLN A 507 13.25 -11.58 40.97
CA GLN A 507 13.35 -10.84 42.23
C GLN A 507 12.97 -11.70 43.45
N MET A 508 12.11 -12.70 43.28
CA MET A 508 11.63 -13.55 44.38
C MET A 508 12.67 -14.59 44.76
N LEU A 509 13.29 -15.23 43.77
CA LEU A 509 14.33 -16.23 43.96
C LEU A 509 15.72 -15.60 44.13
N ASN A 510 15.88 -14.33 43.74
CA ASN A 510 17.16 -13.61 43.72
C ASN A 510 18.22 -14.35 42.89
N ILE A 511 17.81 -14.87 41.74
CA ILE A 511 18.66 -15.60 40.80
C ILE A 511 18.54 -15.03 39.39
N ARG A 512 19.58 -15.26 38.59
CA ARG A 512 19.57 -14.97 37.16
C ARG A 512 19.25 -16.25 36.40
N ILE A 513 18.39 -16.13 35.41
CA ILE A 513 17.84 -17.24 34.64
C ILE A 513 18.06 -16.94 33.16
N ASP A 514 18.52 -17.93 32.39
CA ASP A 514 18.59 -17.79 30.94
C ASP A 514 17.16 -17.78 30.36
N PRO A 515 16.91 -17.10 29.22
CA PRO A 515 15.56 -17.04 28.62
C PRO A 515 14.91 -18.41 28.43
N HIS A 516 15.70 -19.42 28.04
CA HIS A 516 15.25 -20.80 27.88
C HIS A 516 14.85 -21.50 29.18
N ASP A 517 15.30 -21.00 30.33
CA ASP A 517 15.04 -21.57 31.65
C ASP A 517 13.88 -20.86 32.38
N CYS A 518 13.35 -19.76 31.82
CA CYS A 518 12.24 -19.03 32.42
C CYS A 518 10.88 -19.61 32.02
N ALA A 519 9.82 -19.25 32.77
CA ALA A 519 8.47 -19.69 32.46
C ALA A 519 8.05 -19.18 31.06
N ILE A 520 7.44 -20.07 30.27
CA ILE A 520 7.09 -19.81 28.86
C ILE A 520 6.33 -18.50 28.69
N GLY A 521 5.35 -18.19 29.54
CA GLY A 521 4.57 -16.95 29.45
C GLY A 521 5.45 -15.69 29.51
N ILE A 522 6.45 -15.64 30.39
CA ILE A 522 7.36 -14.51 30.51
C ILE A 522 8.23 -14.38 29.26
N ALA A 523 8.78 -15.49 28.76
CA ALA A 523 9.59 -15.48 27.54
C ALA A 523 8.79 -15.00 26.32
N GLN A 524 7.51 -15.39 26.22
CA GLN A 524 6.59 -14.96 25.17
C GLN A 524 6.19 -13.49 25.31
N LEU A 525 6.17 -12.95 26.53
CA LEU A 525 5.80 -11.57 26.83
C LEU A 525 6.91 -10.57 26.44
N VAL A 526 8.18 -10.94 26.63
CA VAL A 526 9.32 -10.05 26.38
C VAL A 526 9.27 -9.39 25.00
N PRO A 527 9.07 -10.12 23.87
CA PRO A 527 9.00 -9.48 22.57
C PRO A 527 7.88 -8.44 22.42
N VAL A 528 6.74 -8.62 23.09
CA VAL A 528 5.61 -7.66 23.07
C VAL A 528 5.99 -6.38 23.81
N VAL A 529 6.60 -6.52 25.00
CA VAL A 529 7.04 -5.37 25.80
C VAL A 529 8.14 -4.60 25.09
N VAL A 530 9.13 -5.31 24.54
CA VAL A 530 10.21 -4.69 23.77
C VAL A 530 9.63 -4.00 22.54
N ALA A 531 8.69 -4.61 21.81
CA ALA A 531 8.05 -3.98 20.66
C ALA A 531 7.34 -2.66 21.05
N GLY A 532 6.60 -2.65 22.16
CA GLY A 532 5.92 -1.47 22.69
C GLY A 532 6.90 -0.38 23.12
N VAL A 533 7.87 -0.67 23.98
CA VAL A 533 8.79 0.34 24.53
C VAL A 533 9.76 0.89 23.46
N THR A 534 10.23 0.03 22.55
CA THR A 534 11.20 0.40 21.52
C THR A 534 10.55 0.92 20.24
N SER A 535 9.26 1.22 20.28
CA SER A 535 8.48 1.81 19.18
C SER A 535 8.91 3.24 18.80
N GLN A 536 10.08 3.70 19.24
CA GLN A 536 10.57 5.05 18.98
C GLN A 536 10.57 5.33 17.48
N THR A 537 9.93 6.44 17.13
CA THR A 537 10.22 7.23 15.94
C THR A 537 11.73 7.30 15.80
N ASN A 538 12.24 6.87 14.66
CA ASN A 538 13.67 6.92 14.38
C ASN A 538 14.14 8.35 14.67
N ARG A 539 15.17 8.57 15.49
CA ARG A 539 15.62 9.94 15.85
C ARG A 539 15.96 10.78 14.61
N ASP A 540 16.31 10.10 13.51
CA ASP A 540 16.62 10.71 12.21
C ASP A 540 15.38 10.89 11.30
N LYS A 541 14.21 10.35 11.67
CA LYS A 541 12.93 10.45 10.93
C LYS A 541 11.74 10.57 11.90
N PRO A 542 11.58 11.73 12.56
CA PRO A 542 10.51 11.96 13.56
C PRO A 542 9.10 11.80 13.01
N ASP A 543 8.92 11.92 11.69
CA ASP A 543 7.60 11.90 11.03
C ASP A 543 7.08 10.46 10.76
N GLN A 544 7.92 9.44 11.00
CA GLN A 544 7.55 8.04 10.81
C GLN A 544 6.97 7.44 12.08
N HIS A 545 5.65 7.53 12.20
CA HIS A 545 4.86 6.87 13.23
C HIS A 545 4.75 5.35 12.95
N GLY A 546 5.16 4.52 13.91
CA GLY A 546 5.17 3.06 13.75
C GLY A 546 3.77 2.44 13.78
N MET A 547 3.58 1.36 13.01
CA MET A 547 2.40 0.50 13.07
C MET A 547 2.82 -0.91 13.53
N PHE A 548 2.19 -1.40 14.60
CA PHE A 548 2.54 -2.66 15.24
C PHE A 548 1.42 -3.67 15.04
N LEU A 549 1.73 -4.78 14.37
CA LEU A 549 0.83 -5.89 14.13
C LEU A 549 1.20 -7.00 15.12
N ILE A 550 0.37 -7.27 16.12
CA ILE A 550 0.70 -8.25 17.17
C ILE A 550 -0.40 -9.30 17.24
N GLU A 551 -0.02 -10.55 17.01
CA GLU A 551 -0.92 -11.69 17.18
C GLU A 551 -0.83 -12.25 18.59
N GLN A 552 -1.99 -12.41 19.23
CA GLN A 552 -2.18 -13.04 20.53
C GLN A 552 -1.15 -12.55 21.57
N PRO A 553 -1.07 -11.23 21.86
CA PRO A 553 -0.13 -10.70 22.86
C PRO A 553 -0.26 -11.38 24.23
N GLU A 554 -1.46 -11.84 24.57
CA GLU A 554 -1.81 -12.51 25.83
C GLU A 554 -1.41 -14.00 25.94
N LEU A 555 -0.97 -14.64 24.85
CA LEU A 555 -0.80 -16.09 24.81
C LEU A 555 0.14 -16.59 25.93
N HIS A 556 -0.27 -17.67 26.62
CA HIS A 556 0.44 -18.31 27.74
C HIS A 556 0.56 -17.48 29.04
N ASN A 557 -0.10 -16.32 29.13
CA ASN A 557 -0.04 -15.46 30.30
C ASN A 557 -1.20 -15.67 31.28
N HIS A 558 -0.99 -15.25 32.53
CA HIS A 558 -2.05 -15.19 33.53
C HIS A 558 -2.91 -13.93 33.29
N PRO A 559 -4.23 -13.95 33.54
CA PRO A 559 -5.14 -12.81 33.37
C PRO A 559 -4.65 -11.47 33.94
N SER A 560 -3.94 -11.48 35.07
CA SER A 560 -3.38 -10.26 35.65
C SER A 560 -2.35 -9.56 34.76
N VAL A 561 -1.58 -10.33 33.98
CA VAL A 561 -0.58 -9.82 33.04
C VAL A 561 -1.28 -9.23 31.81
N GLU A 562 -2.38 -9.85 31.35
CA GLU A 562 -3.18 -9.34 30.22
C GLU A 562 -3.75 -7.95 30.50
N VAL A 563 -4.16 -7.69 31.74
CA VAL A 563 -4.58 -6.35 32.18
C VAL A 563 -3.41 -5.36 32.12
N GLY A 564 -2.21 -5.78 32.53
CA GLY A 564 -1.01 -4.94 32.42
C GLY A 564 -0.62 -4.63 30.97
N LEU A 565 -0.82 -5.60 30.05
CA LEU A 565 -0.61 -5.40 28.61
C LEU A 565 -1.53 -4.32 28.03
N GLY A 566 -2.79 -4.26 28.48
CA GLY A 566 -3.70 -3.19 28.09
C GLY A 566 -3.13 -1.80 28.41
N ASP A 567 -2.57 -1.62 29.61
CA ASP A 567 -1.94 -0.36 29.99
C ASP A 567 -0.66 -0.06 29.19
N LEU A 568 0.12 -1.09 28.83
CA LEU A 568 1.30 -0.94 27.98
C LEU A 568 0.92 -0.36 26.62
N PHE A 569 -0.09 -0.92 25.96
CA PHE A 569 -0.51 -0.43 24.65
C PHE A 569 -1.03 1.00 24.72
N ILE A 570 -1.85 1.32 25.73
CA ILE A 570 -2.39 2.67 25.95
C ILE A 570 -1.26 3.69 26.15
N GLU A 571 -0.31 3.38 27.02
CA GLU A 571 0.80 4.30 27.29
C GLU A 571 1.67 4.52 26.05
N THR A 572 1.95 3.43 25.32
CA THR A 572 2.78 3.49 24.13
C THR A 572 2.13 4.34 23.04
N VAL A 573 0.84 4.16 22.78
CA VAL A 573 0.08 4.96 21.80
C VAL A 573 0.18 6.45 22.10
N HIS A 574 -0.04 6.86 23.35
CA HIS A 574 0.00 8.28 23.73
C HIS A 574 1.40 8.87 23.63
N GLN A 575 2.41 8.16 24.14
CA GLN A 575 3.78 8.67 24.20
C GLN A 575 4.50 8.67 22.86
N LYS A 576 4.17 7.71 21.98
CA LYS A 576 4.92 7.44 20.75
C LYS A 576 4.12 7.73 19.48
N GLN A 577 2.84 8.09 19.62
CA GLN A 577 1.93 8.39 18.51
C GLN A 577 1.87 7.25 17.47
N CYS A 578 1.94 6.01 17.94
CA CYS A 578 1.92 4.81 17.10
C CYS A 578 0.53 4.18 17.00
N ARG A 579 0.36 3.21 16.11
CA ARG A 579 -0.87 2.41 15.97
C ARG A 579 -0.62 0.95 16.28
N PHE A 580 -1.53 0.33 17.02
CA PHE A 580 -1.55 -1.12 17.23
C PHE A 580 -2.73 -1.75 16.48
N ILE A 581 -2.45 -2.85 15.78
CA ILE A 581 -3.47 -3.79 15.34
C ILE A 581 -3.20 -5.11 16.07
N LEU A 582 -4.12 -5.48 16.95
CA LEU A 582 -3.98 -6.60 17.87
C LEU A 582 -4.99 -7.68 17.50
N GLU A 583 -4.52 -8.87 17.16
CA GLU A 583 -5.38 -10.06 17.08
C GLU A 583 -5.46 -10.68 18.47
N THR A 584 -6.64 -10.70 19.08
CA THR A 584 -6.80 -11.13 20.48
C THR A 584 -8.09 -11.92 20.71
N HIS A 585 -8.02 -12.81 21.69
CA HIS A 585 -9.16 -13.50 22.28
C HIS A 585 -9.29 -13.19 23.78
N GLY A 586 -8.40 -12.36 24.32
CA GLY A 586 -8.30 -12.03 25.73
C GLY A 586 -9.44 -11.12 26.20
N GLU A 587 -10.36 -11.70 26.96
CA GLU A 587 -11.42 -10.94 27.64
C GLU A 587 -10.83 -9.86 28.56
N HIS A 588 -9.76 -10.19 29.27
CA HIS A 588 -9.16 -9.29 30.26
C HIS A 588 -8.48 -8.08 29.62
N LEU A 589 -7.89 -8.25 28.43
CA LEU A 589 -7.36 -7.13 27.65
C LEU A 589 -8.48 -6.15 27.26
N MET A 590 -9.58 -6.67 26.72
CA MET A 590 -10.74 -5.86 26.34
C MET A 590 -11.36 -5.15 27.54
N LEU A 591 -11.60 -5.88 28.64
CA LEU A 591 -12.15 -5.31 29.87
C LEU A 591 -11.25 -4.22 30.44
N ARG A 592 -9.93 -4.34 30.32
CA ARG A 592 -9.02 -3.28 30.73
C ARG A 592 -9.17 -2.03 29.88
N ILE A 593 -9.27 -2.18 28.57
CA ILE A 593 -9.46 -1.06 27.64
C ILE A 593 -10.78 -0.34 27.94
N LEU A 594 -11.88 -1.08 28.08
CA LEU A 594 -13.19 -0.51 28.46
C LEU A 594 -13.14 0.25 29.78
N ARG A 595 -12.48 -0.34 30.78
CA ARG A 595 -12.30 0.31 32.09
C ARG A 595 -11.51 1.61 31.98
N ARG A 596 -10.50 1.69 31.11
CA ARG A 596 -9.74 2.93 30.90
C ARG A 596 -10.56 4.00 30.19
N ILE A 597 -11.42 3.62 29.26
CA ILE A 597 -12.39 4.53 28.65
C ILE A 597 -13.32 5.10 29.73
N GLN A 598 -13.92 4.23 30.54
CA GLN A 598 -14.81 4.64 31.64
C GLN A 598 -14.12 5.58 32.63
N GLU A 599 -12.94 5.20 33.14
CA GLU A 599 -12.19 6.02 34.11
C GLU A 599 -11.77 7.38 33.52
N THR A 600 -11.54 7.44 32.20
CA THR A 600 -11.26 8.70 31.48
C THR A 600 -12.47 9.61 31.44
N SER A 601 -13.63 9.08 31.05
CA SER A 601 -14.89 9.82 30.97
C SER A 601 -15.38 10.30 32.33
N GLU A 602 -15.19 9.50 33.38
CA GLU A 602 -15.55 9.85 34.76
C GLU A 602 -14.51 10.77 35.44
N ASN A 603 -13.36 11.02 34.80
CA ASN A 603 -12.22 11.74 35.36
C ASN A 603 -11.74 11.13 36.69
N THR A 604 -11.71 9.80 36.75
CA THR A 604 -11.30 8.98 37.91
C THR A 604 -10.01 8.19 37.66
N LEU A 605 -9.30 8.50 36.58
CA LEU A 605 -8.03 7.86 36.24
C LEU A 605 -7.03 7.90 37.41
N PRO A 606 -6.33 6.78 37.69
CA PRO A 606 -5.25 6.77 38.67
C PRO A 606 -4.10 7.70 38.26
N GLU A 607 -3.40 8.25 39.25
CA GLU A 607 -2.22 9.11 39.00
C GLU A 607 -1.14 8.38 38.18
N GLY A 608 -0.66 9.02 37.12
CA GLY A 608 0.38 8.50 36.22
C GLY A 608 -0.10 7.48 35.19
N VAL A 609 -1.41 7.27 35.05
CA VAL A 609 -2.00 6.37 34.05
C VAL A 609 -2.63 7.18 32.92
N ASN A 610 -2.35 6.79 31.68
CA ASN A 610 -2.98 7.37 30.50
C ASN A 610 -4.37 6.77 30.25
N GLY A 611 -5.30 7.63 29.84
CA GLY A 611 -6.67 7.27 29.49
C GLY A 611 -6.84 6.88 28.02
N LEU A 612 -8.07 6.58 27.62
CA LEU A 612 -8.49 6.42 26.24
C LEU A 612 -9.86 7.06 26.03
N LEU A 613 -10.08 7.62 24.86
CA LEU A 613 -11.42 7.97 24.39
C LEU A 613 -12.00 6.81 23.56
N PRO A 614 -13.33 6.69 23.44
CA PRO A 614 -13.93 5.71 22.55
C PRO A 614 -13.44 5.81 21.10
N THR A 615 -13.10 7.02 20.65
CA THR A 615 -12.54 7.28 19.31
C THR A 615 -11.10 6.78 19.13
N ASP A 616 -10.39 6.48 20.22
CA ASP A 616 -9.02 5.95 20.14
C ASP A 616 -9.00 4.43 19.91
N VAL A 617 -10.17 3.78 19.94
CA VAL A 617 -10.31 2.32 19.91
C VAL A 617 -11.26 1.88 18.82
N ALA A 618 -10.79 0.96 17.97
CA ALA A 618 -11.62 0.22 17.04
C ALA A 618 -11.68 -1.25 17.45
N VAL A 619 -12.89 -1.82 17.52
CA VAL A 619 -13.10 -3.24 17.77
C VAL A 619 -13.80 -3.85 16.56
N TYR A 620 -13.19 -4.87 15.96
CA TYR A 620 -13.78 -5.63 14.86
C TYR A 620 -13.98 -7.08 15.26
N PHE A 621 -15.20 -7.58 15.04
CA PHE A 621 -15.48 -9.00 15.05
C PHE A 621 -15.37 -9.55 13.63
N VAL A 622 -14.41 -10.44 13.42
CA VAL A 622 -14.15 -11.14 12.17
C VAL A 622 -14.86 -12.48 12.22
N GLU A 623 -15.68 -12.76 11.21
CA GLU A 623 -16.40 -14.02 11.09
C GLU A 623 -16.22 -14.61 9.70
N ARG A 624 -16.28 -15.94 9.63
CA ARG A 624 -16.27 -16.65 8.36
C ARG A 624 -17.68 -17.12 8.03
N THR A 625 -18.21 -16.62 6.92
CA THR A 625 -19.51 -17.00 6.37
C THR A 625 -19.33 -17.88 5.13
N PRO A 626 -20.39 -18.55 4.63
CA PRO A 626 -20.33 -19.24 3.34
C PRO A 626 -19.97 -18.33 2.16
N ALA A 627 -20.20 -17.03 2.26
CA ALA A 627 -19.86 -16.04 1.23
C ALA A 627 -18.40 -15.55 1.32
N GLY A 628 -17.70 -15.85 2.41
CA GLY A 628 -16.33 -15.38 2.66
C GLY A 628 -16.15 -14.83 4.08
N VAL A 629 -14.98 -14.26 4.33
CA VAL A 629 -14.69 -13.54 5.58
C VAL A 629 -15.40 -12.19 5.58
N THR A 630 -16.11 -11.88 6.65
CA THR A 630 -16.77 -10.58 6.89
C THR A 630 -16.29 -9.99 8.21
N THR A 631 -16.40 -8.67 8.34
CA THR A 631 -16.07 -7.94 9.57
C THR A 631 -17.23 -7.09 10.02
N LYS A 632 -17.38 -6.98 11.34
CA LYS A 632 -18.36 -6.09 11.97
C LYS A 632 -17.66 -5.21 13.00
N ARG A 633 -17.72 -3.89 12.84
CA ARG A 633 -17.27 -2.94 13.87
C ARG A 633 -18.24 -3.01 15.07
N ILE A 634 -17.68 -3.03 16.26
CA ILE A 634 -18.42 -3.03 17.53
C ILE A 634 -18.11 -1.69 18.20
N ASN A 635 -19.12 -0.84 18.32
CA ASN A 635 -18.97 0.50 18.88
C ASN A 635 -19.01 0.46 20.41
N ILE A 636 -18.22 1.36 21.00
CA ILE A 636 -18.10 1.56 22.45
C ILE A 636 -18.57 2.98 22.77
N ASP A 637 -19.31 3.16 23.85
CA ASP A 637 -19.72 4.48 24.32
C ASP A 637 -18.74 5.07 25.37
N GLU A 638 -19.00 6.31 25.77
CA GLU A 638 -18.20 7.00 26.79
C GLU A 638 -18.23 6.32 28.17
N THR A 639 -19.23 5.47 28.45
CA THR A 639 -19.30 4.73 29.72
C THR A 639 -18.44 3.47 29.74
N GLY A 640 -17.81 3.12 28.61
CA GLY A 640 -17.04 1.90 28.45
C GLY A 640 -17.92 0.67 28.22
N GLU A 641 -19.17 0.85 27.78
CA GLU A 641 -20.07 -0.24 27.40
C GLU A 641 -20.12 -0.41 25.88
N PHE A 642 -20.39 -1.64 25.43
CA PHE A 642 -20.63 -1.90 24.02
C PHE A 642 -22.04 -1.44 23.62
N ILE A 643 -22.11 -0.57 22.61
CA ILE A 643 -23.37 -0.12 22.02
C ILE A 643 -23.99 -1.27 21.20
N ASP A 644 -23.14 -1.96 20.45
CA ASP A 644 -23.56 -3.05 19.58
C ASP A 644 -23.63 -4.38 20.32
N LYS A 645 -24.63 -5.19 19.96
CA LYS A 645 -24.67 -6.59 20.39
C LYS A 645 -23.49 -7.35 19.78
N TRP A 646 -22.70 -7.96 20.65
CA TRP A 646 -21.65 -8.89 20.26
C TRP A 646 -22.24 -10.09 19.51
N PRO A 647 -21.72 -10.45 18.32
CA PRO A 647 -22.15 -11.65 17.61
C PRO A 647 -21.96 -12.88 18.51
N TYR A 648 -23.01 -13.68 18.66
CA TYR A 648 -23.04 -14.85 19.55
C TYR A 648 -22.87 -14.53 21.05
N GLY A 649 -22.83 -13.26 21.48
CA GLY A 649 -22.58 -12.84 22.88
C GLY A 649 -21.09 -12.68 23.20
N PHE A 650 -20.74 -11.73 24.07
CA PHE A 650 -19.36 -11.50 24.51
C PHE A 650 -18.96 -12.64 25.45
N PHE A 651 -18.23 -13.63 24.93
CA PHE A 651 -17.86 -14.86 25.64
C PHE A 651 -19.07 -15.63 26.21
N ARG A 652 -20.05 -15.94 25.36
CA ARG A 652 -21.28 -16.68 25.73
C ARG A 652 -20.98 -17.98 26.46
N GLU A 653 -19.86 -18.62 26.13
CA GLU A 653 -19.36 -19.83 26.75
C GLU A 653 -19.22 -19.65 28.27
N ARG A 654 -18.73 -18.49 28.75
CA ARG A 654 -18.65 -18.22 30.20
C ARG A 654 -20.05 -18.13 30.83
N ALA A 655 -21.02 -17.52 30.14
CA ALA A 655 -22.38 -17.41 30.65
C ALA A 655 -23.09 -18.77 30.69
N GLU A 656 -22.85 -19.64 29.71
CA GLU A 656 -23.41 -21.01 29.65
C GLU A 656 -22.79 -21.97 30.69
N GLU A 657 -21.58 -21.67 31.18
CA GLU A 657 -20.93 -22.46 32.25
C GLU A 657 -21.28 -21.95 33.66
N LEU A 658 -21.77 -20.71 33.79
CA LEU A 658 -22.13 -20.09 35.07
C LEU A 658 -23.60 -20.32 35.48
N PHE A 659 -24.47 -20.67 34.53
CA PHE A 659 -25.92 -20.83 34.71
C PHE A 659 -26.39 -22.12 34.05
#